data_AF-A0A257PSW6-F1
#
_entry.id   AF-A0A257PSW6-F1
#
_cell.length_a   1.000
_cell.length_b   1.000
_cell.length_c   1.000
_cell.angle_alpha   90.00
_cell.angle_beta   90.00
_cell.angle_gamma   90.00
#
_symmetry.space_group_name_H-M   'P 1'
#
loop_
_entity.id
_entity.type
_entity.pdbx_description
1 polymer ?
#
loop_
_entity_poly.entity_id
_entity_poly.type
_entity_poly.pdbx_seq_one_letter_code
_entity_poly.pdbx_strand_id
1 'polypeptide(L)'
;MQDRASTLGLLELPSAVLRGLASGQPIEALAGLLCRMAEQAAPGRIASLLRLETDGLLHPLAVPSGPPELVRAFDGLKPGPQAGSCGNAVLHNAPTFIADIPNDPRWDDLRVMAQQWNLRSCWSWPVRDGDRVIGSFALTGLEPGAPDDDAQKLLEFVASIAGALLHMDLLQRERESAHALREAMLDNALVAIALVGNRTIRSANARMAEIFGYDDAKALEGLPARAVYASDAEYEATGAALYTAMARGESMTREVQMRRADGSVFWCELSGRAVADQPGVDSVWVGHDVSERRATQERLLWQAQHDPLTRLPNRYALDKWLPQRLASAQSCGGMLAVALLDLDDFKTINDQWGHAAGDTVLQQVAGHLRHALGPNDLLARIGGDEFVLVLQDLHGVDQVEQRLGALDARLPVPVHLPDGRPSHLGLSMGLALYPPDGDVADMLLRRADAALHSIKMHKGSRSHWWLRWGQDVQAEFQDDTAENWLPRPYGAQAQALLQPAQSHYAGAAGAFIDQFYVQVGRDAESAQLLTHLTAAEFAHLKARQVEHFHRLLSPDLQEREHLSAAARIGEVHALVGVPTRLLVQSAGLYLQSLIDMSHQLRLRPHERRRIVHLLTARMQTELQSEVEAAQNLRERYQQCVIALEHALQNGAPWSEFMQMALDRLIALPGLRAACMGAPDANGNFVVELSAGMDAFAHAMQKHYGALRVPRLQGAHAESIGPTATAWQTEQISTMASYALDAAGAPWREAALEVGIRSAASIPLSDRNGRVVVVLSLYGAYPAMFERSAARSFLDNLGQTLSRAWPRLHAHGRLQPIPIAQRQRWRTALFDHGLDMHMQPVVDLQTGQPYGVEALARLRLGDGSLAMPGEFLPWFGHAELSRLFRGGLNQALGHITRWDADGIRLKLNINMPLEVLLQADCCDSVHAALQQANIAPDRLAFEILESAEFDDPQRRDDAVRALAATGARLAMDDLGSGYSSLLRLRTLPFHTVKIDQGLVREAGRDPAQVIGFIGALVQLAQSLGLWVVVEGLETPDLVEAATLLGADAGQGYALAKPMPAAQVADWVRNFHCPVDPRQPATPLGLLAQEWMAQHGRKLADESASRLLRATRRRAFGTHF
;
A
#
# COMPACT_ATOMS: atom_id res chain seq x y z
N MET A 1 8.73 -56.00 -38.33
CA MET A 1 7.37 -55.40 -38.35
C MET A 1 6.91 -54.95 -36.97
N GLN A 2 7.34 -55.58 -35.87
CA GLN A 2 7.04 -55.12 -34.49
C GLN A 2 7.67 -53.77 -34.11
N ASP A 3 8.89 -53.45 -34.56
CA ASP A 3 9.55 -52.14 -34.26
C ASP A 3 8.84 -50.90 -34.83
N ARG A 4 8.07 -51.04 -35.92
CA ARG A 4 7.36 -49.90 -36.53
C ARG A 4 6.07 -49.54 -35.78
N ALA A 5 5.50 -50.46 -35.01
CA ALA A 5 4.24 -50.23 -34.30
C ALA A 5 4.44 -49.48 -32.98
N SER A 6 5.58 -49.72 -32.30
CA SER A 6 5.98 -49.07 -31.05
C SER A 6 6.30 -47.58 -31.24
N THR A 7 7.01 -47.21 -32.30
CA THR A 7 7.31 -45.80 -32.62
C THR A 7 6.06 -45.01 -33.08
N LEU A 8 5.09 -45.68 -33.71
CA LEU A 8 3.84 -45.04 -34.17
C LEU A 8 2.91 -44.64 -33.00
N GLY A 9 2.90 -45.42 -31.90
CA GLY A 9 2.10 -45.09 -30.71
C GLY A 9 2.60 -43.87 -29.93
N LEU A 10 3.90 -43.57 -29.99
CA LEU A 10 4.52 -42.39 -29.37
C LEU A 10 4.15 -41.08 -30.08
N LEU A 11 3.94 -41.13 -31.40
CA LEU A 11 3.52 -39.96 -32.19
C LEU A 11 2.06 -39.53 -31.89
N GLU A 12 1.23 -40.42 -31.34
CA GLU A 12 -0.16 -40.10 -30.94
C GLU A 12 -0.27 -39.57 -29.50
N LEU A 13 0.80 -39.66 -28.71
CA LEU A 13 0.82 -39.36 -27.27
C LEU A 13 0.40 -37.90 -26.94
N PRO A 14 0.89 -36.87 -27.65
CA PRO A 14 0.42 -35.50 -27.45
C PRO A 14 -1.08 -35.34 -27.75
N SER A 15 -1.57 -36.00 -28.79
CA SER A 15 -2.98 -35.91 -29.22
C SER A 15 -3.94 -36.65 -28.26
N ALA A 16 -3.48 -37.72 -27.60
CA ALA A 16 -4.26 -38.42 -26.58
C ALA A 16 -4.40 -37.59 -25.30
N VAL A 17 -3.31 -36.98 -24.82
CA VAL A 17 -3.32 -36.11 -23.63
C VAL A 17 -4.18 -34.86 -23.87
N LEU A 18 -4.05 -34.22 -25.04
CA LEU A 18 -4.88 -33.05 -25.39
C LEU A 18 -6.38 -33.37 -25.47
N ARG A 19 -6.76 -34.54 -26.03
CA ARG A 19 -8.16 -34.98 -26.05
C ARG A 19 -8.70 -35.25 -24.66
N GLY A 20 -7.91 -35.88 -23.80
CA GLY A 20 -8.26 -36.15 -22.41
C GLY A 20 -8.50 -34.86 -21.62
N LEU A 21 -7.60 -33.87 -21.76
CA LEU A 21 -7.75 -32.53 -21.20
C LEU A 21 -9.02 -31.83 -21.71
N ALA A 22 -9.28 -31.85 -23.02
CA ALA A 22 -10.47 -31.25 -23.61
C ALA A 22 -11.78 -31.89 -23.12
N SER A 23 -11.73 -33.17 -22.71
CA SER A 23 -12.87 -33.90 -22.15
C SER A 23 -13.02 -33.79 -20.63
N GLY A 24 -12.16 -33.01 -19.95
CA GLY A 24 -12.21 -32.81 -18.50
C GLY A 24 -11.77 -34.04 -17.67
N GLN A 25 -10.90 -34.89 -18.21
CA GLN A 25 -10.38 -36.02 -17.43
C GLN A 25 -9.47 -35.55 -16.27
N PRO A 26 -9.52 -36.21 -15.09
CA PRO A 26 -8.63 -35.90 -13.97
C PRO A 26 -7.14 -36.00 -14.36
N ILE A 27 -6.33 -35.09 -13.81
CA ILE A 27 -4.91 -34.98 -14.14
C ILE A 27 -4.13 -36.27 -13.83
N GLU A 28 -4.51 -36.96 -12.75
CA GLU A 28 -3.93 -38.24 -12.33
C GLU A 28 -4.22 -39.35 -13.34
N ALA A 29 -5.39 -39.32 -13.98
CA ALA A 29 -5.77 -40.30 -15.00
C ALA A 29 -4.92 -40.14 -16.27
N LEU A 30 -4.64 -38.89 -16.65
CA LEU A 30 -3.79 -38.53 -17.79
C LEU A 30 -2.32 -38.84 -17.51
N ALA A 31 -1.83 -38.54 -16.31
CA ALA A 31 -0.50 -38.91 -15.86
C ALA A 31 -0.33 -40.45 -15.89
N GLY A 32 -1.33 -41.20 -15.43
CA GLY A 32 -1.35 -42.66 -15.50
C GLY A 32 -1.34 -43.21 -16.93
N LEU A 33 -2.03 -42.54 -17.87
CA LEU A 33 -2.00 -42.90 -19.29
C LEU A 33 -0.59 -42.71 -19.88
N LEU A 34 0.03 -41.57 -19.59
CA LEU A 34 1.37 -41.22 -20.03
C LEU A 34 2.41 -42.23 -19.51
N CYS A 35 2.35 -42.59 -18.22
CA CYS A 35 3.22 -43.62 -17.66
C CYS A 35 3.03 -45.00 -18.32
N ARG A 36 1.78 -45.47 -18.52
CA ARG A 36 1.53 -46.78 -19.17
C ARG A 36 2.03 -46.85 -20.61
N MET A 37 1.93 -45.75 -21.35
CA MET A 37 2.43 -45.69 -22.73
C MET A 37 3.97 -45.71 -22.77
N ALA A 38 4.62 -45.06 -21.79
CA ALA A 38 6.07 -45.13 -21.65
C ALA A 38 6.56 -46.55 -21.29
N GLU A 39 5.83 -47.27 -20.42
CA GLU A 39 6.12 -48.67 -20.08
C GLU A 39 5.96 -49.63 -21.27
N GLN A 40 5.01 -49.34 -22.17
CA GLN A 40 4.85 -50.09 -23.42
C GLN A 40 6.01 -49.85 -24.39
N ALA A 41 6.54 -48.63 -24.43
CA ALA A 41 7.68 -48.26 -25.25
C ALA A 41 9.02 -48.76 -24.68
N ALA A 42 9.11 -48.98 -23.36
CA ALA A 42 10.28 -49.54 -22.67
C ALA A 42 9.90 -50.78 -21.85
N PRO A 43 9.75 -51.96 -22.50
CA PRO A 43 9.32 -53.19 -21.83
C PRO A 43 10.22 -53.57 -20.65
N GLY A 44 9.62 -54.03 -19.55
CA GLY A 44 10.35 -54.45 -18.34
C GLY A 44 10.73 -53.31 -17.38
N ARG A 45 10.23 -52.09 -17.62
CA ARG A 45 10.43 -50.93 -16.72
C ARG A 45 9.11 -50.43 -16.15
N ILE A 46 9.20 -49.82 -14.96
CA ILE A 46 8.09 -49.15 -14.26
C ILE A 46 8.26 -47.66 -14.44
N ALA A 47 7.22 -46.99 -14.94
CA ALA A 47 7.22 -45.54 -15.11
C ALA A 47 6.64 -44.85 -13.87
N SER A 48 7.28 -43.75 -13.46
CA SER A 48 6.79 -42.87 -12.41
C SER A 48 6.84 -41.41 -12.86
N LEU A 49 5.78 -40.67 -12.55
CA LEU A 49 5.73 -39.22 -12.64
C LEU A 49 5.55 -38.66 -11.23
N LEU A 50 6.55 -37.92 -10.77
CA LEU A 50 6.57 -37.24 -9.48
C LEU A 50 6.42 -35.73 -9.71
N ARG A 51 5.57 -35.07 -8.94
CA ARG A 51 5.39 -33.62 -8.93
C ARG A 51 6.19 -33.03 -7.77
N LEU A 52 6.84 -31.89 -8.00
CA LEU A 52 7.49 -31.10 -6.96
C LEU A 52 6.49 -30.11 -6.35
N GLU A 53 6.23 -30.22 -5.06
CA GLU A 53 5.32 -29.34 -4.33
C GLU A 53 6.04 -28.09 -3.79
N THR A 54 5.26 -27.12 -3.31
CA THR A 54 5.77 -25.84 -2.77
C THR A 54 6.63 -25.97 -1.51
N ASP A 55 6.50 -27.08 -0.78
CA ASP A 55 7.35 -27.42 0.37
C ASP A 55 8.74 -27.95 -0.06
N GLY A 56 8.96 -28.10 -1.37
CA GLY A 56 10.19 -28.62 -1.96
C GLY A 56 10.28 -30.14 -1.94
N LEU A 57 9.19 -30.86 -1.66
CA LEU A 57 9.15 -32.32 -1.66
C LEU A 57 8.55 -32.86 -2.96
N LEU A 58 9.01 -34.03 -3.38
CA LEU A 58 8.45 -34.77 -4.52
C LEU A 58 7.34 -35.70 -4.04
N HIS A 59 6.21 -35.67 -4.75
CA HIS A 59 5.05 -36.50 -4.49
C HIS A 59 4.61 -37.24 -5.76
N PRO A 60 4.25 -38.52 -5.69
CA PRO A 60 3.85 -39.30 -6.85
C PRO A 60 2.51 -38.84 -7.39
N LEU A 61 2.50 -38.39 -8.65
CA LEU A 61 1.27 -38.09 -9.39
C LEU A 61 0.73 -39.35 -10.09
N ALA A 62 1.63 -40.18 -10.65
CA ALA A 62 1.25 -41.46 -11.25
C ALA A 62 2.39 -42.48 -11.24
N VAL A 63 2.11 -43.69 -10.76
CA VAL A 63 2.99 -44.87 -10.85
C VAL A 63 2.13 -46.13 -11.10
N PRO A 64 1.56 -46.28 -12.32
CA PRO A 64 0.45 -47.21 -12.57
C PRO A 64 0.81 -48.69 -12.42
N SER A 65 2.07 -49.06 -12.72
CA SER A 65 2.55 -50.45 -12.62
C SER A 65 3.42 -50.68 -11.38
N GLY A 66 3.49 -49.70 -10.46
CA GLY A 66 4.23 -49.81 -9.20
C GLY A 66 3.38 -50.37 -8.06
N PRO A 67 3.95 -51.13 -7.12
CA PRO A 67 3.24 -51.58 -5.92
C PRO A 67 2.92 -50.40 -4.98
N PRO A 68 1.84 -50.45 -4.18
CA PRO A 68 1.44 -49.35 -3.28
C PRO A 68 2.51 -48.90 -2.28
N GLU A 69 3.42 -49.80 -1.91
CA GLU A 69 4.57 -49.52 -1.05
C GLU A 69 5.63 -48.66 -1.75
N LEU A 70 5.83 -48.84 -3.07
CA LEU A 70 6.73 -48.03 -3.89
C LEU A 70 6.20 -46.60 -4.04
N VAL A 71 4.88 -46.45 -4.22
CA VAL A 71 4.23 -45.13 -4.25
C VAL A 71 4.44 -44.39 -2.93
N ARG A 72 4.19 -45.06 -1.80
CA ARG A 72 4.40 -44.48 -0.47
C ARG A 72 5.86 -44.10 -0.19
N ALA A 73 6.81 -44.83 -0.75
CA ALA A 73 8.23 -44.53 -0.57
C ALA A 73 8.71 -43.30 -1.36
N PHE A 74 8.04 -42.96 -2.47
CA PHE A 74 8.31 -41.74 -3.22
C PHE A 74 7.53 -40.51 -2.72
N ASP A 75 6.56 -40.70 -1.83
CA ASP A 75 5.71 -39.65 -1.29
C ASP A 75 6.46 -38.83 -0.22
N GLY A 76 6.69 -37.55 -0.48
CA GLY A 76 7.49 -36.68 0.39
C GLY A 76 9.01 -36.80 0.18
N LEU A 77 9.45 -37.27 -0.99
CA LEU A 77 10.88 -37.42 -1.29
C LEU A 77 11.55 -36.05 -1.41
N LYS A 78 12.46 -35.72 -0.50
CA LYS A 78 13.23 -34.47 -0.55
C LYS A 78 14.34 -34.57 -1.60
N PRO A 79 14.37 -33.70 -2.63
CA PRO A 79 15.49 -33.63 -3.56
C PRO A 79 16.81 -33.41 -2.82
N GLY A 80 17.80 -34.23 -3.13
CA GLY A 80 19.06 -34.28 -2.40
C GLY A 80 20.04 -35.24 -3.06
N PRO A 81 21.34 -35.17 -2.72
CA PRO A 81 22.38 -35.98 -3.36
C PRO A 81 22.16 -37.50 -3.16
N GLN A 82 21.45 -37.92 -2.11
CA GLN A 82 21.14 -39.32 -1.79
C GLN A 82 19.68 -39.73 -2.06
N ALA A 83 18.90 -38.84 -2.71
CA ALA A 83 17.45 -38.99 -2.91
C ALA A 83 17.06 -39.80 -4.17
N GLY A 84 17.89 -40.77 -4.56
CA GLY A 84 17.70 -41.57 -5.77
C GLY A 84 17.78 -40.77 -7.07
N SER A 85 17.43 -41.41 -8.19
CA SER A 85 17.53 -40.77 -9.52
C SER A 85 16.59 -39.58 -9.68
N CYS A 86 15.36 -39.68 -9.15
CA CYS A 86 14.36 -38.61 -9.29
C CYS A 86 14.71 -37.35 -8.49
N GLY A 87 15.15 -37.51 -7.24
CA GLY A 87 15.57 -36.38 -6.41
C GLY A 87 16.83 -35.70 -6.96
N ASN A 88 17.77 -36.47 -7.52
CA ASN A 88 18.95 -35.93 -8.18
C ASN A 88 18.63 -35.22 -9.50
N ALA A 89 17.68 -35.73 -10.30
CA ALA A 89 17.26 -35.08 -11.53
C ALA A 89 16.67 -33.68 -11.26
N VAL A 90 15.91 -33.55 -10.17
CA VAL A 90 15.36 -32.26 -9.72
C VAL A 90 16.44 -31.37 -9.12
N LEU A 91 17.29 -31.89 -8.24
CA LEU A 91 18.37 -31.14 -7.59
C LEU A 91 19.33 -30.49 -8.59
N HIS A 92 19.70 -31.24 -9.63
CA HIS A 92 20.68 -30.80 -10.62
C HIS A 92 20.05 -30.19 -11.88
N ASN A 93 18.71 -30.18 -11.97
CA ASN A 93 17.98 -29.80 -13.17
C ASN A 93 18.54 -30.48 -14.44
N ALA A 94 18.89 -31.77 -14.34
CA ALA A 94 19.57 -32.51 -15.40
C ALA A 94 19.16 -33.99 -15.41
N PRO A 95 19.17 -34.66 -16.57
CA PRO A 95 18.92 -36.09 -16.65
C PRO A 95 19.85 -36.88 -15.72
N THR A 96 19.29 -37.81 -14.95
CA THR A 96 20.04 -38.62 -14.00
C THR A 96 19.82 -40.09 -14.32
N PHE A 97 20.88 -40.76 -14.75
CA PHE A 97 20.86 -42.19 -15.09
C PHE A 97 21.69 -42.98 -14.09
N ILE A 98 21.03 -43.95 -13.45
CA ILE A 98 21.66 -44.87 -12.50
C ILE A 98 21.58 -46.28 -13.08
N ALA A 99 22.74 -46.79 -13.50
CA ALA A 99 22.85 -48.07 -14.19
C ALA A 99 22.87 -49.27 -13.23
N ASP A 100 23.33 -49.09 -11.99
CA ASP A 100 23.32 -50.14 -10.96
C ASP A 100 23.04 -49.56 -9.57
N ILE A 101 21.77 -49.59 -9.16
CA ILE A 101 21.28 -49.01 -7.89
C ILE A 101 22.01 -49.55 -6.65
N PRO A 102 22.25 -50.87 -6.48
CA PRO A 102 22.89 -51.40 -5.28
C PRO A 102 24.31 -50.89 -5.00
N ASN A 103 24.98 -50.25 -5.94
CA ASN A 103 26.35 -49.77 -5.78
C ASN A 103 26.48 -48.24 -5.96
N ASP A 104 25.36 -47.54 -6.16
CA ASP A 104 25.37 -46.09 -6.38
C ASP A 104 25.07 -45.33 -5.08
N PRO A 105 25.95 -44.40 -4.63
CA PRO A 105 25.74 -43.64 -3.39
C PRO A 105 24.53 -42.70 -3.45
N ARG A 106 24.04 -42.36 -4.65
CA ARG A 106 22.87 -41.49 -4.81
C ARG A 106 21.56 -42.15 -4.37
N TRP A 107 21.56 -43.45 -4.08
CA TRP A 107 20.40 -44.19 -3.58
C TRP A 107 20.51 -44.56 -2.10
N ASP A 108 21.47 -44.01 -1.34
CA ASP A 108 21.68 -44.39 0.06
C ASP A 108 20.42 -44.27 0.94
N ASP A 109 19.66 -43.18 0.80
CA ASP A 109 18.41 -42.98 1.56
C ASP A 109 17.29 -43.94 1.14
N LEU A 110 17.36 -44.50 -0.07
CA LEU A 110 16.35 -45.38 -0.67
C LEU A 110 16.82 -46.84 -0.82
N ARG A 111 18.02 -47.17 -0.30
CA ARG A 111 18.72 -48.43 -0.54
C ARG A 111 17.96 -49.65 -0.02
N VAL A 112 17.35 -49.52 1.16
CA VAL A 112 16.52 -50.57 1.78
C VAL A 112 15.32 -50.90 0.89
N MET A 113 14.68 -49.88 0.33
CA MET A 113 13.56 -50.04 -0.61
C MET A 113 14.02 -50.69 -1.92
N ALA A 114 15.14 -50.22 -2.50
CA ALA A 114 15.66 -50.78 -3.74
C ALA A 114 15.98 -52.28 -3.63
N GLN A 115 16.51 -52.72 -2.48
CA GLN A 115 16.79 -54.14 -2.20
C GLN A 115 15.51 -54.96 -2.06
N GLN A 116 14.48 -54.42 -1.38
CA GLN A 116 13.21 -55.11 -1.18
C GLN A 116 12.48 -55.43 -2.49
N TRP A 117 12.62 -54.58 -3.51
CA TRP A 117 11.93 -54.71 -4.80
C TRP A 117 12.86 -55.10 -5.95
N ASN A 118 14.11 -55.46 -5.64
CA ASN A 118 15.13 -55.80 -6.62
C ASN A 118 15.26 -54.76 -7.75
N LEU A 119 15.18 -53.47 -7.40
CA LEU A 119 15.40 -52.38 -8.35
C LEU A 119 16.89 -52.33 -8.69
N ARG A 120 17.22 -52.39 -9.98
CA ARG A 120 18.60 -52.47 -10.45
C ARG A 120 19.04 -51.27 -11.24
N SER A 121 18.15 -50.57 -11.94
CA SER A 121 18.46 -49.31 -12.62
C SER A 121 17.30 -48.31 -12.50
N CYS A 122 17.59 -47.02 -12.51
CA CYS A 122 16.57 -45.98 -12.54
C CYS A 122 17.07 -44.78 -13.34
N TRP A 123 16.29 -44.41 -14.35
CA TRP A 123 16.60 -43.35 -15.28
C TRP A 123 15.56 -42.27 -15.14
N SER A 124 15.99 -41.05 -14.86
CA SER A 124 15.10 -39.97 -14.51
C SER A 124 15.41 -38.72 -15.32
N TRP A 125 14.35 -38.02 -15.71
CA TRP A 125 14.41 -36.77 -16.44
C TRP A 125 13.66 -35.68 -15.65
N PRO A 126 14.21 -34.47 -15.52
CA PRO A 126 13.51 -33.37 -14.88
C PRO A 126 12.31 -32.93 -15.73
N VAL A 127 11.16 -32.79 -15.10
CA VAL A 127 9.96 -32.25 -15.76
C VAL A 127 9.94 -30.74 -15.52
N ARG A 128 9.85 -29.97 -16.61
CA ARG A 128 10.02 -28.51 -16.59
C ARG A 128 8.79 -27.77 -17.08
N ASP A 129 8.64 -26.57 -16.57
CA ASP A 129 7.80 -25.50 -17.11
C ASP A 129 8.67 -24.26 -17.29
N GLY A 130 9.00 -23.94 -18.55
CA GLY A 130 10.14 -23.06 -18.87
C GLY A 130 11.44 -23.60 -18.26
N ASP A 131 12.16 -22.74 -17.53
CA ASP A 131 13.40 -23.09 -16.80
C ASP A 131 13.14 -23.73 -15.43
N ARG A 132 11.89 -23.68 -14.93
CA ARG A 132 11.53 -24.17 -13.61
C ARG A 132 11.31 -25.67 -13.64
N VAL A 133 12.01 -26.41 -12.77
CA VAL A 133 11.69 -27.83 -12.52
C VAL A 133 10.45 -27.92 -11.66
N ILE A 134 9.44 -28.61 -12.16
CA ILE A 134 8.14 -28.82 -11.50
C ILE A 134 7.88 -30.29 -11.15
N GLY A 135 8.82 -31.17 -11.48
CA GLY A 135 8.72 -32.59 -11.17
C GLY A 135 9.82 -33.42 -11.80
N SER A 136 9.59 -34.73 -11.84
CA SER A 136 10.51 -35.71 -12.38
C SER A 136 9.73 -36.87 -13.00
N PHE A 137 10.14 -37.28 -14.19
CA PHE A 137 9.64 -38.49 -14.84
C PHE A 137 10.76 -39.54 -14.81
N ALA A 138 10.44 -40.79 -14.50
CA ALA A 138 11.45 -41.84 -14.41
C ALA A 138 10.98 -43.20 -14.94
N LEU A 139 11.95 -43.97 -15.44
CA LEU A 139 11.82 -45.36 -15.84
C LEU A 139 12.75 -46.21 -14.97
N THR A 140 12.17 -47.07 -14.13
CA THR A 140 12.89 -47.93 -13.19
C THR A 140 12.88 -49.38 -13.67
N GLY A 141 14.06 -50.01 -13.76
CA GLY A 141 14.23 -51.37 -14.26
C GLY A 141 14.72 -52.35 -13.20
N LEU A 142 14.36 -53.63 -13.38
CA LEU A 142 14.82 -54.77 -12.55
C LEU A 142 16.16 -55.36 -13.02
N GLU A 143 16.72 -54.83 -14.11
CA GLU A 143 18.03 -55.21 -14.63
C GLU A 143 18.99 -54.01 -14.59
N PRO A 144 20.30 -54.24 -14.37
CA PRO A 144 21.29 -53.19 -14.43
C PRO A 144 21.53 -52.77 -15.89
N GLY A 145 21.73 -51.47 -16.13
CA GLY A 145 21.98 -50.92 -17.46
C GLY A 145 21.73 -49.42 -17.54
N ALA A 146 22.57 -48.73 -18.31
CA ALA A 146 22.34 -47.34 -18.72
C ALA A 146 21.30 -47.29 -19.86
N PRO A 147 20.56 -46.18 -20.02
CA PRO A 147 19.63 -46.03 -21.13
C PRO A 147 20.39 -45.91 -22.45
N ASP A 148 19.92 -46.61 -23.47
CA ASP A 148 20.33 -46.36 -24.86
C ASP A 148 19.72 -45.05 -25.38
N ASP A 149 20.14 -44.62 -26.57
CA ASP A 149 19.73 -43.33 -27.15
C ASP A 149 18.21 -43.24 -27.34
N ASP A 150 17.55 -44.36 -27.65
CA ASP A 150 16.10 -44.41 -27.84
C ASP A 150 15.36 -44.30 -26.50
N ALA A 151 15.85 -44.92 -25.43
CA ALA A 151 15.32 -44.76 -24.08
C ALA A 151 15.54 -43.34 -23.53
N GLN A 152 16.65 -42.67 -23.86
CA GLN A 152 16.88 -41.27 -23.47
C GLN A 152 15.91 -40.33 -24.18
N LYS A 153 15.73 -40.48 -25.50
CA LYS A 153 14.74 -39.71 -26.28
C LYS A 153 13.32 -39.93 -25.78
N LEU A 154 12.99 -41.17 -25.39
CA LEU A 154 11.69 -41.49 -24.77
C LEU A 154 11.49 -40.73 -23.46
N LEU A 155 12.48 -40.74 -22.56
CA LEU A 155 12.43 -40.02 -21.28
C LEU A 155 12.25 -38.52 -21.49
N GLU A 156 13.02 -37.92 -22.40
CA GLU A 156 12.93 -36.51 -22.74
C GLU A 156 11.55 -36.14 -23.30
N PHE A 157 11.07 -36.90 -24.29
CA PHE A 157 9.78 -36.66 -24.94
C PHE A 157 8.61 -36.77 -23.96
N VAL A 158 8.61 -37.80 -23.11
CA VAL A 158 7.55 -38.02 -22.12
C VAL A 158 7.62 -36.97 -21.01
N ALA A 159 8.82 -36.58 -20.56
CA ALA A 159 9.00 -35.50 -19.59
C ALA A 159 8.51 -34.14 -20.12
N SER A 160 8.70 -33.86 -21.42
CA SER A 160 8.18 -32.65 -22.07
C SER A 160 6.65 -32.59 -22.02
N ILE A 161 5.97 -33.70 -22.33
CA ILE A 161 4.49 -33.78 -22.28
C ILE A 161 3.99 -33.71 -20.83
N ALA A 162 4.70 -34.34 -19.90
CA ALA A 162 4.40 -34.25 -18.47
C ALA A 162 4.52 -32.80 -17.94
N GLY A 163 5.41 -31.98 -18.52
CA GLY A 163 5.55 -30.56 -18.18
C GLY A 163 4.28 -29.77 -18.45
N ALA A 164 3.69 -29.94 -19.63
CA ALA A 164 2.43 -29.30 -19.98
C ALA A 164 1.27 -29.76 -19.08
N LEU A 165 1.24 -31.04 -18.71
CA LEU A 165 0.24 -31.58 -17.79
C LEU A 165 0.37 -30.96 -16.39
N LEU A 166 1.58 -30.96 -15.82
CA LEU A 166 1.83 -30.41 -14.47
C LEU A 166 1.64 -28.88 -14.41
N HIS A 167 1.97 -28.14 -15.47
CA HIS A 167 1.72 -26.70 -15.54
C HIS A 167 0.21 -26.37 -15.46
N MET A 168 -0.62 -27.12 -16.18
CA MET A 168 -2.08 -26.92 -16.15
C MET A 168 -2.69 -27.25 -14.77
N ASP A 169 -2.19 -28.29 -14.10
CA ASP A 169 -2.56 -28.63 -12.72
C ASP A 169 -2.18 -27.50 -11.74
N LEU A 170 -0.99 -26.93 -11.89
CA LEU A 170 -0.53 -25.79 -11.09
C LEU A 170 -1.47 -24.59 -11.26
N LEU A 171 -1.80 -24.21 -12.50
CA LEU A 171 -2.72 -23.10 -12.77
C LEU A 171 -4.12 -23.33 -12.21
N GLN A 172 -4.62 -24.57 -12.28
CA GLN A 172 -5.93 -24.91 -11.72
C GLN A 172 -5.94 -24.79 -10.19
N ARG A 173 -4.90 -25.28 -9.52
CA ARG A 173 -4.73 -25.20 -8.07
C ARG A 173 -4.48 -23.77 -7.59
N GLU A 174 -3.74 -22.96 -8.33
CA GLU A 174 -3.56 -21.54 -8.03
C GLU A 174 -4.88 -20.78 -8.09
N ARG A 175 -5.77 -21.11 -9.04
CA ARG A 175 -7.12 -20.52 -9.10
C ARG A 175 -7.98 -20.95 -7.90
N GLU A 176 -7.93 -22.21 -7.50
CA GLU A 176 -8.64 -22.72 -6.33
C GLU A 176 -8.11 -22.11 -5.03
N SER A 177 -6.79 -21.99 -4.89
CA SER A 177 -6.12 -21.34 -3.77
C SER A 177 -6.41 -19.84 -3.71
N ALA A 178 -6.38 -19.14 -4.84
CA ALA A 178 -6.77 -17.73 -4.92
C ALA A 178 -8.24 -17.53 -4.55
N HIS A 179 -9.12 -18.48 -4.90
CA HIS A 179 -10.52 -18.46 -4.50
C HIS A 179 -10.65 -18.64 -2.97
N ALA A 180 -9.97 -19.62 -2.38
CA ALA A 180 -9.97 -19.87 -0.93
C ALA A 180 -9.36 -18.71 -0.13
N LEU A 181 -8.27 -18.11 -0.63
CA LEU A 181 -7.64 -16.94 -0.02
C LEU A 181 -8.58 -15.73 -0.08
N ARG A 182 -9.31 -15.54 -1.19
CA ARG A 182 -10.32 -14.49 -1.31
C ARG A 182 -11.45 -14.68 -0.30
N GLU A 183 -11.94 -15.90 -0.12
CA GLU A 183 -12.94 -16.22 0.91
C GLU A 183 -12.39 -15.96 2.32
N ALA A 184 -11.17 -16.40 2.63
CA ALA A 184 -10.53 -16.16 3.92
C ALA A 184 -10.25 -14.67 4.22
N MET A 185 -9.95 -13.87 3.19
CA MET A 185 -9.79 -12.41 3.34
C MET A 185 -11.13 -11.71 3.60
N LEU A 186 -12.20 -12.16 2.95
CA LEU A 186 -13.55 -11.62 3.19
C LEU A 186 -14.05 -11.98 4.59
N ASP A 187 -13.75 -13.19 5.08
CA ASP A 187 -14.18 -13.67 6.40
C ASP A 187 -13.38 -13.06 7.56
N ASN A 188 -12.11 -12.69 7.36
CA ASN A 188 -11.31 -11.99 8.37
C ASN A 188 -11.56 -10.47 8.42
N ALA A 189 -12.42 -9.93 7.56
CA ALA A 189 -12.74 -8.51 7.57
C ALA A 189 -13.52 -8.14 8.84
N LEU A 190 -13.09 -7.10 9.55
CA LEU A 190 -13.78 -6.58 10.74
C LEU A 190 -15.13 -5.88 10.42
N VAL A 191 -15.46 -5.75 9.14
CA VAL A 191 -16.63 -5.07 8.58
C VAL A 191 -17.57 -6.05 7.89
N ALA A 192 -18.86 -5.75 7.88
CA ALA A 192 -19.83 -6.49 7.08
C ALA A 192 -19.62 -6.18 5.60
N ILE A 193 -19.53 -7.21 4.75
CA ILE A 193 -19.39 -7.07 3.30
C ILE A 193 -20.51 -7.85 2.62
N ALA A 194 -21.19 -7.21 1.67
CA ALA A 194 -22.23 -7.83 0.85
C ALA A 194 -22.03 -7.54 -0.64
N LEU A 195 -22.14 -8.56 -1.48
CA LEU A 195 -22.30 -8.42 -2.92
C LEU A 195 -23.81 -8.37 -3.23
N VAL A 196 -24.25 -7.35 -3.97
CA VAL A 196 -25.67 -7.14 -4.28
C VAL A 196 -25.86 -7.05 -5.79
N GLY A 197 -26.81 -7.82 -6.30
CA GLY A 197 -27.23 -7.78 -7.71
C GLY A 197 -28.75 -7.86 -7.83
N ASN A 198 -29.34 -7.03 -8.70
CA ASN A 198 -30.80 -6.83 -8.79
C ASN A 198 -31.47 -6.53 -7.44
N ARG A 199 -30.79 -5.77 -6.56
CA ARG A 199 -31.23 -5.43 -5.19
C ARG A 199 -31.41 -6.64 -4.26
N THR A 200 -30.80 -7.77 -4.60
CA THR A 200 -30.76 -8.99 -3.78
C THR A 200 -29.32 -9.27 -3.36
N ILE A 201 -29.13 -9.68 -2.10
CA ILE A 201 -27.83 -10.09 -1.59
C ILE A 201 -27.45 -11.39 -2.30
N ARG A 202 -26.33 -11.36 -3.03
CA ARG A 202 -25.78 -12.50 -3.77
C ARG A 202 -24.80 -13.30 -2.94
N SER A 203 -24.04 -12.61 -2.12
CA SER A 203 -23.06 -13.20 -1.23
C SER A 203 -22.77 -12.20 -0.11
N ALA A 204 -22.41 -12.71 1.06
CA ALA A 204 -22.01 -11.94 2.23
C ALA A 204 -20.83 -12.61 2.94
N ASN A 205 -20.06 -11.87 3.71
CA ASN A 205 -19.02 -12.45 4.56
C ASN A 205 -19.55 -12.89 5.93
N ALA A 206 -18.79 -13.73 6.65
CA ALA A 206 -19.16 -14.18 8.00
C ALA A 206 -19.45 -13.02 8.97
N ARG A 207 -18.68 -11.93 8.88
CA ARG A 207 -18.87 -10.75 9.72
C ARG A 207 -20.23 -10.08 9.54
N MET A 208 -20.78 -10.11 8.32
CA MET A 208 -22.14 -9.62 8.09
C MET A 208 -23.17 -10.50 8.81
N ALA A 209 -23.03 -11.83 8.79
CA ALA A 209 -23.93 -12.71 9.53
C ALA A 209 -23.90 -12.41 11.04
N GLU A 210 -22.70 -12.24 11.62
CA GLU A 210 -22.53 -11.88 13.04
C GLU A 210 -23.18 -10.53 13.39
N ILE A 211 -22.87 -9.47 12.63
CA ILE A 211 -23.42 -8.13 12.87
C ILE A 211 -24.93 -8.11 12.67
N PHE A 212 -25.46 -8.82 11.68
CA PHE A 212 -26.89 -8.84 11.42
C PHE A 212 -27.63 -9.94 12.21
N GLY A 213 -26.95 -10.75 13.01
CA GLY A 213 -27.54 -11.77 13.87
C GLY A 213 -28.10 -12.98 13.13
N TYR A 214 -27.54 -13.32 11.95
CA TYR A 214 -27.88 -14.51 11.19
C TYR A 214 -26.94 -15.67 11.54
N ASP A 215 -27.43 -16.91 11.46
CA ASP A 215 -26.67 -18.11 11.83
C ASP A 215 -25.41 -18.32 10.98
N ASP A 216 -25.49 -18.00 9.68
CA ASP A 216 -24.35 -18.00 8.77
C ASP A 216 -24.53 -16.99 7.61
N ALA A 217 -23.47 -16.78 6.82
CA ALA A 217 -23.50 -15.88 5.68
C ALA A 217 -24.41 -16.37 4.54
N LYS A 218 -24.67 -17.69 4.45
CA LYS A 218 -25.56 -18.27 3.43
C LYS A 218 -27.02 -17.96 3.70
N ALA A 219 -27.42 -17.80 4.95
CA ALA A 219 -28.77 -17.38 5.33
C ALA A 219 -29.11 -15.97 4.82
N LEU A 220 -28.10 -15.15 4.50
CA LEU A 220 -28.26 -13.83 3.89
C LEU A 220 -28.39 -13.88 2.36
N GLU A 221 -27.91 -14.94 1.72
CA GLU A 221 -27.94 -15.09 0.26
C GLU A 221 -29.38 -15.27 -0.25
N GLY A 222 -29.74 -14.51 -1.28
CA GLY A 222 -31.08 -14.51 -1.85
C GLY A 222 -32.08 -13.60 -1.11
N LEU A 223 -31.71 -13.04 0.06
CA LEU A 223 -32.55 -12.03 0.72
C LEU A 223 -32.56 -10.71 -0.09
N PRO A 224 -33.71 -10.05 -0.22
CA PRO A 224 -33.75 -8.73 -0.81
C PRO A 224 -33.03 -7.76 0.13
N ALA A 225 -32.16 -6.90 -0.40
CA ALA A 225 -31.31 -6.02 0.41
C ALA A 225 -32.11 -5.10 1.34
N ARG A 226 -33.38 -4.82 1.02
CA ARG A 226 -34.32 -4.08 1.89
C ARG A 226 -34.59 -4.76 3.24
N ALA A 227 -34.43 -6.09 3.35
CA ALA A 227 -34.81 -6.86 4.52
C ALA A 227 -33.97 -6.52 5.76
N VAL A 228 -32.73 -6.07 5.55
CA VAL A 228 -31.77 -5.72 6.60
C VAL A 228 -31.83 -4.25 7.03
N TYR A 229 -32.74 -3.46 6.47
CA TYR A 229 -32.97 -2.06 6.86
C TYR A 229 -34.05 -1.96 7.95
N ALA A 230 -33.95 -0.97 8.82
CA ALA A 230 -34.92 -0.75 9.89
C ALA A 230 -36.33 -0.42 9.36
N SER A 231 -36.43 0.30 8.24
CA SER A 231 -37.70 0.64 7.59
C SER A 231 -37.56 0.80 6.07
N ASP A 232 -38.68 0.74 5.33
CA ASP A 232 -38.70 1.00 3.89
C ASP A 232 -38.31 2.45 3.57
N ALA A 233 -38.65 3.41 4.45
CA ALA A 233 -38.25 4.80 4.29
C ALA A 233 -36.72 4.99 4.39
N GLU A 234 -36.07 4.29 5.33
CA GLU A 234 -34.60 4.25 5.46
C GLU A 234 -33.95 3.64 4.21
N TYR A 235 -34.52 2.54 3.69
CA TYR A 235 -34.03 1.89 2.47
C TYR A 235 -34.11 2.81 1.25
N GLU A 236 -35.25 3.46 1.03
CA GLU A 236 -35.44 4.37 -0.11
C GLU A 236 -34.57 5.62 0.00
N ALA A 237 -34.50 6.25 1.17
CA ALA A 237 -33.68 7.43 1.39
C ALA A 237 -32.19 7.15 1.25
N THR A 238 -31.74 5.98 1.71
CA THR A 238 -30.35 5.51 1.56
C THR A 238 -30.05 5.18 0.10
N GLY A 239 -30.96 4.48 -0.57
CA GLY A 239 -30.82 4.14 -1.98
C GLY A 239 -30.76 5.37 -2.89
N ALA A 240 -31.62 6.36 -2.67
CA ALA A 240 -31.62 7.60 -3.45
C ALA A 240 -30.29 8.37 -3.35
N ALA A 241 -29.65 8.34 -2.18
CA ALA A 241 -28.36 8.99 -1.96
C ALA A 241 -27.20 8.15 -2.53
N LEU A 242 -27.07 6.89 -2.11
CA LEU A 242 -25.90 6.06 -2.39
C LEU A 242 -25.88 5.53 -3.83
N TYR A 243 -27.02 5.11 -4.40
CA TYR A 243 -27.04 4.68 -5.82
C TYR A 243 -26.80 5.85 -6.79
N THR A 244 -27.22 7.07 -6.44
CA THR A 244 -26.94 8.27 -7.26
C THR A 244 -25.45 8.61 -7.29
N ALA A 245 -24.76 8.52 -6.14
CA ALA A 245 -23.32 8.71 -6.06
C ALA A 245 -22.55 7.58 -6.80
N MET A 246 -22.97 6.33 -6.62
CA MET A 246 -22.38 5.18 -7.31
C MET A 246 -22.53 5.26 -8.83
N ALA A 247 -23.67 5.74 -9.35
CA ALA A 247 -23.88 5.95 -10.79
C ALA A 247 -22.91 7.00 -11.39
N ARG A 248 -22.33 7.86 -10.57
CA ARG A 248 -21.31 8.84 -10.95
C ARG A 248 -19.87 8.35 -10.71
N GLY A 249 -19.70 7.12 -10.21
CA GLY A 249 -18.39 6.55 -9.87
C GLY A 249 -17.82 7.04 -8.53
N GLU A 250 -18.60 7.73 -7.72
CA GLU A 250 -18.18 8.30 -6.43
C GLU A 250 -18.45 7.30 -5.30
N SER A 251 -17.56 7.25 -4.29
CA SER A 251 -17.78 6.52 -3.05
C SER A 251 -18.26 7.50 -1.97
N MET A 252 -19.43 7.23 -1.40
CA MET A 252 -20.05 8.00 -0.34
C MET A 252 -20.42 7.08 0.81
N THR A 253 -20.30 7.59 2.03
CA THR A 253 -20.61 6.87 3.26
C THR A 253 -21.78 7.54 3.97
N ARG A 254 -22.67 6.74 4.57
CA ARG A 254 -23.83 7.24 5.33
C ARG A 254 -24.13 6.35 6.52
N GLU A 255 -24.42 6.95 7.67
CA GLU A 255 -24.97 6.23 8.82
C GLU A 255 -26.47 5.97 8.62
N VAL A 256 -26.88 4.70 8.78
CA VAL A 256 -28.22 4.19 8.48
C VAL A 256 -28.66 3.26 9.61
N GLN A 257 -29.95 3.27 9.95
CA GLN A 257 -30.50 2.30 10.89
C GLN A 257 -30.78 0.97 10.18
N MET A 258 -30.09 -0.06 10.66
CA MET A 258 -30.19 -1.42 10.14
C MET A 258 -30.85 -2.32 11.17
N ARG A 259 -31.43 -3.41 10.71
CA ARG A 259 -32.18 -4.36 11.54
C ARG A 259 -31.50 -5.72 11.54
N ARG A 260 -31.32 -6.28 12.74
CA ARG A 260 -30.82 -7.65 12.95
C ARG A 260 -31.95 -8.67 12.77
N ALA A 261 -31.61 -9.96 12.65
CA ALA A 261 -32.56 -11.05 12.47
C ALA A 261 -33.57 -11.17 13.64
N ASP A 262 -33.17 -10.80 14.86
CA ASP A 262 -34.02 -10.76 16.06
C ASP A 262 -34.97 -9.54 16.12
N GLY A 263 -34.88 -8.63 15.14
CA GLY A 263 -35.67 -7.41 15.05
C GLY A 263 -35.07 -6.21 15.78
N SER A 264 -33.95 -6.35 16.49
CA SER A 264 -33.26 -5.22 17.11
C SER A 264 -32.64 -4.30 16.04
N VAL A 265 -32.58 -3.01 16.35
CA VAL A 265 -32.07 -1.97 15.44
C VAL A 265 -30.72 -1.49 15.93
N PHE A 266 -29.80 -1.27 15.00
CA PHE A 266 -28.46 -0.75 15.26
C PHE A 266 -28.04 0.27 14.21
N TRP A 267 -27.04 1.09 14.52
CA TRP A 267 -26.51 2.07 13.59
C TRP A 267 -25.35 1.47 12.79
N CYS A 268 -25.50 1.49 11.47
CA CYS A 268 -24.49 1.01 10.54
C CYS A 268 -24.01 2.15 9.66
N GLU A 269 -22.71 2.40 9.65
CA GLU A 269 -22.07 3.26 8.66
C GLU A 269 -21.87 2.43 7.38
N LEU A 270 -22.63 2.78 6.34
CA LEU A 270 -22.74 2.04 5.10
C LEU A 270 -22.07 2.79 3.94
N SER A 271 -21.27 2.07 3.15
CA SER A 271 -20.66 2.54 1.91
C SER A 271 -20.87 1.51 0.79
N GLY A 272 -21.00 1.98 -0.45
CA GLY A 272 -21.24 1.12 -1.61
C GLY A 272 -20.46 1.56 -2.83
N ARG A 273 -20.07 0.59 -3.67
CA ARG A 273 -19.42 0.84 -4.97
C ARG A 273 -20.00 -0.06 -6.06
N ALA A 274 -20.21 0.49 -7.26
CA ALA A 274 -20.63 -0.29 -8.42
C ALA A 274 -19.49 -1.19 -8.92
N VAL A 275 -19.82 -2.38 -9.39
CA VAL A 275 -18.86 -3.33 -9.97
C VAL A 275 -19.18 -3.47 -11.46
N ALA A 276 -18.18 -3.23 -12.32
CA ALA A 276 -18.27 -3.47 -13.75
C ALA A 276 -17.84 -4.91 -14.09
N ASP A 277 -18.42 -5.47 -15.16
CA ASP A 277 -17.99 -6.72 -15.79
C ASP A 277 -18.07 -8.01 -14.93
N GLN A 278 -18.86 -8.00 -13.85
CA GLN A 278 -19.20 -9.20 -13.05
C GLN A 278 -20.64 -9.66 -13.33
N PRO A 279 -20.85 -10.85 -13.90
CA PRO A 279 -22.20 -11.36 -14.19
C PRO A 279 -23.05 -11.52 -12.92
N GLY A 280 -24.15 -10.77 -12.81
CA GLY A 280 -25.16 -10.93 -11.75
C GLY A 280 -24.87 -10.21 -10.42
N VAL A 281 -23.79 -9.44 -10.34
CA VAL A 281 -23.43 -8.56 -9.20
C VAL A 281 -23.29 -7.13 -9.71
N ASP A 282 -24.10 -6.22 -9.18
CA ASP A 282 -24.11 -4.81 -9.61
C ASP A 282 -23.24 -3.94 -8.68
N SER A 283 -23.06 -4.35 -7.42
CA SER A 283 -22.45 -3.53 -6.39
C SER A 283 -21.88 -4.32 -5.21
N VAL A 284 -20.85 -3.76 -4.58
CA VAL A 284 -20.31 -4.21 -3.29
C VAL A 284 -20.69 -3.19 -2.23
N TRP A 285 -21.14 -3.68 -1.08
CA TRP A 285 -21.53 -2.88 0.08
C TRP A 285 -20.67 -3.26 1.28
N VAL A 286 -20.21 -2.25 2.02
CA VAL A 286 -19.44 -2.39 3.24
C VAL A 286 -20.18 -1.66 4.37
N GLY A 287 -20.37 -2.34 5.49
CA GLY A 287 -21.06 -1.82 6.67
C GLY A 287 -20.22 -1.95 7.94
N HIS A 288 -20.18 -0.90 8.74
CA HIS A 288 -19.53 -0.89 10.06
C HIS A 288 -20.56 -0.56 11.15
N ASP A 289 -20.65 -1.40 12.19
CA ASP A 289 -21.51 -1.12 13.34
C ASP A 289 -20.91 0.02 14.17
N VAL A 290 -21.54 1.19 14.13
CA VAL A 290 -21.10 2.40 14.84
C VAL A 290 -21.91 2.66 16.11
N SER A 291 -22.73 1.69 16.56
CA SER A 291 -23.64 1.87 17.68
C SER A 291 -22.92 2.25 18.97
N GLU A 292 -21.78 1.63 19.27
CA GLU A 292 -20.99 1.94 20.47
C GLU A 292 -20.31 3.31 20.38
N ARG A 293 -19.76 3.65 19.21
CA ARG A 293 -19.18 4.98 18.92
C ARG A 293 -20.22 6.07 19.14
N ARG A 294 -21.41 5.89 18.58
CA ARG A 294 -22.51 6.85 18.67
C ARG A 294 -23.07 6.93 20.10
N ALA A 295 -23.29 5.81 20.77
CA ALA A 295 -23.74 5.81 22.17
C ALA A 295 -22.74 6.50 23.10
N THR A 296 -21.44 6.36 22.83
CA THR A 296 -20.38 7.07 23.56
C THR A 296 -20.41 8.56 23.27
N GLN A 297 -20.56 8.96 22.01
CA GLN A 297 -20.68 10.36 21.60
C GLN A 297 -21.94 11.03 22.18
N GLU A 298 -23.08 10.34 22.17
CA GLU A 298 -24.33 10.80 22.77
C GLU A 298 -24.20 10.92 24.29
N ARG A 299 -23.49 9.99 24.94
CA ARG A 299 -23.18 10.07 26.38
C ARG A 299 -22.27 11.26 26.71
N LEU A 300 -21.27 11.53 25.88
CA LEU A 300 -20.41 12.71 26.02
C LEU A 300 -21.19 14.01 25.80
N LEU A 301 -22.07 14.05 24.79
CA LEU A 301 -22.96 15.19 24.54
C LEU A 301 -23.93 15.43 25.70
N TRP A 302 -24.45 14.35 26.30
CA TRP A 302 -25.32 14.42 27.47
C TRP A 302 -24.55 14.96 28.69
N GLN A 303 -23.33 14.48 28.94
CA GLN A 303 -22.44 14.96 30.00
C GLN A 303 -22.02 16.43 29.79
N ALA A 304 -21.83 16.86 28.54
CA ALA A 304 -21.53 18.25 28.22
C ALA A 304 -22.71 19.19 28.45
N GLN A 305 -23.95 18.68 28.50
CA GLN A 305 -25.19 19.46 28.61
C GLN A 305 -25.87 19.37 29.98
N HIS A 306 -25.42 18.50 30.88
CA HIS A 306 -26.04 18.31 32.20
C HIS A 306 -25.03 18.50 33.33
N ASP A 307 -25.50 18.96 34.49
CA ASP A 307 -24.73 19.03 35.73
C ASP A 307 -24.56 17.61 36.29
N PRO A 308 -23.32 17.13 36.52
CA PRO A 308 -23.08 15.74 36.92
C PRO A 308 -23.66 15.41 38.30
N LEU A 309 -23.85 16.41 39.17
CA LEU A 309 -24.34 16.21 40.53
C LEU A 309 -25.88 16.15 40.59
N THR A 310 -26.57 17.12 40.00
CA THR A 310 -28.04 17.23 40.07
C THR A 310 -28.76 16.62 38.88
N ARG A 311 -28.05 16.28 37.80
CA ARG A 311 -28.59 15.83 36.50
C ARG A 311 -29.51 16.84 35.81
N LEU A 312 -29.60 18.06 36.32
CA LEU A 312 -30.28 19.15 35.65
C LEU A 312 -29.46 19.62 34.43
N PRO A 313 -30.08 20.23 33.42
CA PRO A 313 -29.37 20.99 32.40
C PRO A 313 -28.35 21.93 33.02
N ASN A 314 -27.13 21.95 32.47
CA ASN A 314 -26.08 22.85 32.91
C ASN A 314 -26.15 24.19 32.16
N ARG A 315 -25.18 25.07 32.43
CA ARG A 315 -25.09 26.37 31.77
C ARG A 315 -25.07 26.29 30.24
N TYR A 316 -24.30 25.36 29.69
CA TYR A 316 -24.17 25.18 28.24
C TYR A 316 -25.51 24.80 27.59
N ALA A 317 -26.29 23.93 28.23
CA ALA A 317 -27.63 23.60 27.76
C ALA A 317 -28.60 24.78 27.83
N LEU A 318 -28.54 25.58 28.91
CA LEU A 318 -29.37 26.79 29.05
C LEU A 318 -29.07 27.81 27.92
N ASP A 319 -27.80 28.07 27.64
CA ASP A 319 -27.36 29.05 26.64
C ASP A 319 -27.82 28.66 25.22
N LYS A 320 -27.91 27.36 24.91
CA LYS A 320 -28.49 26.88 23.65
C LYS A 320 -30.01 26.94 23.62
N TRP A 321 -30.65 26.59 24.74
CA TRP A 321 -32.09 26.38 24.80
C TRP A 321 -32.90 27.68 24.91
N LEU A 322 -32.46 28.63 25.73
CA LEU A 322 -33.22 29.85 26.03
C LEU A 322 -33.43 30.76 24.81
N PRO A 323 -32.43 31.02 23.94
CA PRO A 323 -32.64 31.81 22.73
C PRO A 323 -33.68 31.19 21.78
N GLN A 324 -33.68 29.86 21.64
CA GLN A 324 -34.64 29.14 20.79
C GLN A 324 -36.07 29.29 21.32
N ARG A 325 -36.25 29.25 22.65
CA ARG A 325 -37.55 29.44 23.28
C ARG A 325 -38.05 30.88 23.21
N LEU A 326 -37.17 31.85 23.37
CA LEU A 326 -37.52 33.26 23.15
C LEU A 326 -37.98 33.52 21.71
N ALA A 327 -37.28 32.97 20.71
CA ALA A 327 -37.69 33.07 19.32
C ALA A 327 -39.07 32.42 19.07
N SER A 328 -39.35 31.29 19.72
CA SER A 328 -40.67 30.64 19.67
C SER A 328 -41.76 31.44 20.38
N ALA A 329 -41.47 32.09 21.51
CA ALA A 329 -42.42 32.93 22.22
C ALA A 329 -42.72 34.22 21.41
N GLN A 330 -41.70 34.78 20.75
CA GLN A 330 -41.84 35.92 19.85
C GLN A 330 -42.78 35.63 18.68
N SER A 331 -42.64 34.48 18.02
CA SER A 331 -43.47 34.10 16.88
C SER A 331 -44.91 33.76 17.27
N CYS A 332 -45.12 33.21 18.47
CA CYS A 332 -46.45 32.83 18.99
C CYS A 332 -47.13 33.92 19.83
N GLY A 333 -46.49 35.07 20.07
CA GLY A 333 -47.01 36.15 20.91
C GLY A 333 -47.14 35.79 22.41
N GLY A 334 -46.33 34.84 22.89
CA GLY A 334 -46.34 34.36 24.28
C GLY A 334 -45.37 35.11 25.20
N MET A 335 -45.58 35.01 26.51
CA MET A 335 -44.69 35.56 27.56
C MET A 335 -43.86 34.45 28.21
N LEU A 336 -42.64 34.78 28.62
CA LEU A 336 -41.75 33.90 29.39
C LEU A 336 -41.29 34.61 30.65
N ALA A 337 -41.09 33.88 31.75
CA ALA A 337 -40.42 34.40 32.94
C ALA A 337 -39.07 33.70 33.11
N VAL A 338 -38.00 34.48 33.18
CA VAL A 338 -36.64 33.99 33.44
C VAL A 338 -36.25 34.41 34.85
N ALA A 339 -35.92 33.45 35.70
CA ALA A 339 -35.60 33.69 37.10
C ALA A 339 -34.27 33.04 37.49
N LEU A 340 -33.47 33.74 38.30
CA LEU A 340 -32.29 33.22 38.96
C LEU A 340 -32.62 32.96 40.43
N LEU A 341 -32.25 31.78 40.92
CA LEU A 341 -32.45 31.33 42.29
C LEU A 341 -31.11 31.06 42.94
N ASP A 342 -31.05 31.33 44.24
CA ASP A 342 -29.91 31.03 45.08
C ASP A 342 -30.36 30.51 46.45
N LEU A 343 -29.55 29.62 47.02
CA LEU A 343 -29.81 28.99 48.30
C LEU A 343 -29.31 29.87 49.46
N ASP A 344 -30.25 30.28 50.30
CA ASP A 344 -29.93 31.11 51.46
C ASP A 344 -29.04 30.35 52.47
N ASP A 345 -27.91 30.94 52.83
CA ASP A 345 -26.96 30.43 53.84
C ASP A 345 -26.36 29.05 53.53
N PHE A 346 -26.36 28.61 52.26
CA PHE A 346 -25.83 27.30 51.85
C PHE A 346 -24.35 27.10 52.20
N LYS A 347 -23.55 28.16 52.15
CA LYS A 347 -22.14 28.12 52.59
C LYS A 347 -21.99 27.64 54.03
N THR A 348 -22.88 28.07 54.93
CA THR A 348 -22.90 27.64 56.33
C THR A 348 -23.11 26.13 56.46
N ILE A 349 -23.89 25.53 55.55
CA ILE A 349 -24.10 24.08 55.50
C ILE A 349 -22.80 23.36 55.08
N ASN A 350 -22.13 23.85 54.05
CA ASN A 350 -20.83 23.29 53.64
C ASN A 350 -19.77 23.43 54.74
N ASP A 351 -19.73 24.57 55.43
CA ASP A 351 -18.75 24.84 56.48
C ASP A 351 -18.98 23.97 57.73
N GLN A 352 -20.23 23.58 58.02
CA GLN A 352 -20.58 22.78 59.20
C GLN A 352 -20.59 21.26 58.95
N TRP A 353 -21.02 20.79 57.78
CA TRP A 353 -21.19 19.35 57.49
C TRP A 353 -20.36 18.83 56.32
N GLY A 354 -19.55 19.68 55.69
CA GLY A 354 -18.67 19.33 54.57
C GLY A 354 -19.38 19.28 53.22
N HIS A 355 -18.58 19.29 52.14
CA HIS A 355 -19.08 19.38 50.76
C HIS A 355 -20.00 18.22 50.35
N ALA A 356 -19.77 16.99 50.83
CA ALA A 356 -20.63 15.85 50.52
C ALA A 356 -22.06 16.02 51.06
N ALA A 357 -22.22 16.70 52.20
CA ALA A 357 -23.52 17.05 52.76
C ALA A 357 -24.21 18.14 51.92
N GLY A 358 -23.44 19.14 51.47
CA GLY A 358 -23.91 20.16 50.54
C GLY A 358 -24.39 19.57 49.21
N ASP A 359 -23.65 18.61 48.65
CA ASP A 359 -24.01 17.90 47.42
C ASP A 359 -25.36 17.18 47.54
N THR A 360 -25.57 16.52 48.68
CA THR A 360 -26.83 15.84 49.01
C THR A 360 -28.00 16.83 49.13
N VAL A 361 -27.75 18.00 49.74
CA VAL A 361 -28.73 19.08 49.84
C VAL A 361 -29.08 19.65 48.46
N LEU A 362 -28.09 19.87 47.60
CA LEU A 362 -28.29 20.36 46.23
C LEU A 362 -29.12 19.39 45.38
N GLN A 363 -28.90 18.08 45.53
CA GLN A 363 -29.71 17.05 44.87
C GLN A 363 -31.17 17.05 45.35
N GLN A 364 -31.40 17.20 46.65
CA GLN A 364 -32.75 17.27 47.22
C GLN A 364 -33.50 18.52 46.76
N VAL A 365 -32.83 19.69 46.76
CA VAL A 365 -33.40 20.95 46.28
C VAL A 365 -33.73 20.86 44.79
N ALA A 366 -32.80 20.36 43.97
CA ALA A 366 -33.02 20.15 42.54
C ALA A 366 -34.25 19.26 42.28
N GLY A 367 -34.38 18.17 43.05
CA GLY A 367 -35.54 17.28 43.01
C GLY A 367 -36.86 17.98 43.36
N HIS A 368 -36.90 18.73 44.47
CA HIS A 368 -38.09 19.44 44.92
C HIS A 368 -38.53 20.53 43.95
N LEU A 369 -37.58 21.33 43.45
CA LEU A 369 -37.85 22.35 42.45
C LEU A 369 -38.37 21.72 41.16
N ARG A 370 -37.74 20.66 40.64
CA ARG A 370 -38.17 20.02 39.39
C ARG A 370 -39.60 19.46 39.47
N HIS A 371 -40.00 18.88 40.62
CA HIS A 371 -41.36 18.36 40.82
C HIS A 371 -42.42 19.46 40.93
N ALA A 372 -42.03 20.70 41.20
CA ALA A 372 -42.95 21.82 41.29
C ALA A 372 -43.18 22.54 39.95
N LEU A 373 -42.49 22.13 38.89
CA LEU A 373 -42.53 22.75 37.57
C LEU A 373 -43.38 21.97 36.58
N GLY A 374 -43.92 22.68 35.59
CA GLY A 374 -44.68 22.10 34.48
C GLY A 374 -43.77 21.39 33.46
N PRO A 375 -44.34 20.59 32.56
CA PRO A 375 -43.58 19.80 31.58
C PRO A 375 -42.78 20.67 30.61
N ASN A 376 -43.25 21.90 30.35
CA ASN A 376 -42.59 22.84 29.45
C ASN A 376 -41.57 23.74 30.18
N ASP A 377 -41.55 23.82 31.51
CA ASP A 377 -40.62 24.70 32.21
C ASP A 377 -39.21 24.10 32.27
N LEU A 378 -38.20 24.97 32.32
CA LEU A 378 -36.80 24.58 32.47
C LEU A 378 -36.30 24.92 33.87
N LEU A 379 -35.64 23.95 34.51
CA LEU A 379 -34.79 24.18 35.66
C LEU A 379 -33.36 23.77 35.29
N ALA A 380 -32.42 24.70 35.37
CA ALA A 380 -31.01 24.47 35.09
C ALA A 380 -30.17 24.81 36.32
N ARG A 381 -29.02 24.15 36.49
CA ARG A 381 -28.04 24.51 37.52
C ARG A 381 -26.80 25.10 36.85
N ILE A 382 -26.43 26.30 37.26
CA ILE A 382 -25.38 27.08 36.60
C ILE A 382 -24.02 26.95 37.30
N GLY A 383 -24.04 26.63 38.59
CA GLY A 383 -22.85 26.33 39.39
C GLY A 383 -23.08 26.66 40.86
N GLY A 384 -22.35 26.00 41.76
CA GLY A 384 -22.52 26.22 43.21
C GLY A 384 -23.96 25.99 43.67
N ASP A 385 -24.54 26.99 44.33
CA ASP A 385 -25.90 27.09 44.83
C ASP A 385 -26.88 27.84 43.90
N GLU A 386 -26.45 28.20 42.69
CA GLU A 386 -27.25 29.01 41.74
C GLU A 386 -28.02 28.12 40.75
N PHE A 387 -29.34 28.38 40.65
CA PHE A 387 -30.25 27.74 39.69
C PHE A 387 -30.90 28.78 38.77
N VAL A 388 -31.28 28.37 37.57
CA VAL A 388 -32.09 29.16 36.64
C VAL A 388 -33.41 28.45 36.40
N LEU A 389 -34.49 29.18 36.55
CA LEU A 389 -35.85 28.76 36.26
C LEU A 389 -36.39 29.55 35.05
N VAL A 390 -36.94 28.85 34.07
CA VAL A 390 -37.66 29.47 32.95
C VAL A 390 -39.09 28.94 32.93
N LEU A 391 -40.05 29.82 33.21
CA LEU A 391 -41.48 29.53 33.11
C LEU A 391 -41.99 29.92 31.73
N GLN A 392 -42.70 28.99 31.09
CA GLN A 392 -43.25 29.17 29.75
C GLN A 392 -44.78 29.26 29.76
N ASP A 393 -45.35 29.50 28.56
CA ASP A 393 -46.79 29.52 28.30
C ASP A 393 -47.56 30.55 29.16
N LEU A 394 -46.93 31.69 29.41
CA LEU A 394 -47.54 32.76 30.20
C LEU A 394 -48.33 33.68 29.27
N HIS A 395 -49.51 34.10 29.74
CA HIS A 395 -50.38 35.04 29.02
C HIS A 395 -50.59 36.37 29.77
N GLY A 396 -49.88 36.58 30.88
CA GLY A 396 -49.94 37.81 31.66
C GLY A 396 -49.08 37.73 32.94
N VAL A 397 -48.78 38.90 33.52
CA VAL A 397 -47.94 39.03 34.72
C VAL A 397 -48.59 38.35 35.94
N ASP A 398 -49.92 38.43 36.06
CA ASP A 398 -50.68 37.80 37.17
C ASP A 398 -50.48 36.28 37.23
N GLN A 399 -50.29 35.62 36.08
CA GLN A 399 -50.00 34.18 36.03
C GLN A 399 -48.62 33.86 36.59
N VAL A 400 -47.64 34.76 36.45
CA VAL A 400 -46.32 34.59 37.06
C VAL A 400 -46.47 34.59 38.57
N GLU A 401 -47.13 35.60 39.13
CA GLU A 401 -47.35 35.68 40.58
C GLU A 401 -48.15 34.49 41.11
N GLN A 402 -49.15 34.00 40.36
CA GLN A 402 -49.89 32.79 40.73
C GLN A 402 -49.00 31.53 40.75
N ARG A 403 -48.16 31.34 39.72
CA ARG A 403 -47.24 30.18 39.65
C ARG A 403 -46.15 30.25 40.72
N LEU A 404 -45.66 31.45 41.04
CA LEU A 404 -44.70 31.66 42.13
C LEU A 404 -45.34 31.55 43.51
N GLY A 405 -46.60 31.96 43.67
CA GLY A 405 -47.37 31.75 44.90
C GLY A 405 -47.62 30.27 45.22
N ALA A 406 -47.79 29.44 44.19
CA ALA A 406 -47.87 27.98 44.35
C ALA A 406 -46.54 27.36 44.81
N LEU A 407 -45.40 27.97 44.45
CA LEU A 407 -44.07 27.60 44.95
C LEU A 407 -43.84 28.08 46.38
N ASP A 408 -44.42 29.23 46.75
CA ASP A 408 -44.34 29.82 48.09
C ASP A 408 -44.90 28.89 49.18
N ALA A 409 -46.01 28.22 48.89
CA ALA A 409 -46.61 27.22 49.79
C ALA A 409 -45.74 25.97 50.02
N ARG A 410 -44.66 25.80 49.26
CA ARG A 410 -43.71 24.68 49.34
C ARG A 410 -42.34 25.10 49.88
N LEU A 411 -42.24 26.34 50.37
CA LEU A 411 -41.02 26.92 50.93
C LEU A 411 -41.19 27.27 52.42
N PRO A 412 -40.10 27.22 53.21
CA PRO A 412 -38.73 26.83 52.85
C PRO A 412 -38.57 25.35 52.49
N VAL A 413 -37.61 25.01 51.62
CA VAL A 413 -37.44 23.65 51.07
C VAL A 413 -37.03 22.70 52.20
N PRO A 414 -37.78 21.61 52.48
CA PRO A 414 -37.34 20.61 53.46
C PRO A 414 -36.13 19.87 52.92
N VAL A 415 -35.05 19.80 53.69
CA VAL A 415 -33.82 19.07 53.34
C VAL A 415 -33.37 18.21 54.53
N HIS A 416 -32.91 17.00 54.24
CA HIS A 416 -32.37 16.08 55.24
C HIS A 416 -30.85 16.25 55.28
N LEU A 417 -30.35 16.66 56.45
CA LEU A 417 -28.92 16.72 56.73
C LEU A 417 -28.38 15.32 57.12
N PRO A 418 -27.05 15.09 57.04
CA PRO A 418 -26.45 13.77 57.31
C PRO A 418 -26.72 13.21 58.72
N ASP A 419 -27.08 14.06 59.68
CA ASP A 419 -27.44 13.68 61.05
C ASP A 419 -28.93 13.28 61.21
N GLY A 420 -29.68 13.23 60.11
CA GLY A 420 -31.08 12.83 60.06
C GLY A 420 -32.07 13.91 60.50
N ARG A 421 -31.61 15.12 60.86
CA ARG A 421 -32.51 16.21 61.26
C ARG A 421 -33.11 16.91 60.03
N PRO A 422 -34.43 17.20 60.03
CA PRO A 422 -35.03 18.02 59.01
C PRO A 422 -34.57 19.47 59.19
N SER A 423 -33.97 20.04 58.14
CA SER A 423 -33.65 21.46 58.05
C SER A 423 -34.49 22.11 56.96
N HIS A 424 -34.68 23.41 57.06
CA HIS A 424 -35.47 24.20 56.12
C HIS A 424 -34.57 25.21 55.45
N LEU A 425 -34.43 25.10 54.12
CA LEU A 425 -33.57 25.98 53.35
C LEU A 425 -34.39 27.09 52.70
N GLY A 426 -34.01 28.33 52.99
CA GLY A 426 -34.57 29.50 52.31
C GLY A 426 -34.07 29.58 50.87
N LEU A 427 -34.83 30.27 50.03
CA LEU A 427 -34.42 30.65 48.68
C LEU A 427 -34.46 32.15 48.55
N SER A 428 -33.59 32.69 47.70
CA SER A 428 -33.72 34.03 47.17
C SER A 428 -33.85 33.92 45.66
N MET A 429 -34.82 34.63 45.07
CA MET A 429 -35.06 34.59 43.62
C MET A 429 -35.21 36.00 43.04
N GLY A 430 -34.58 36.24 41.90
CA GLY A 430 -34.84 37.42 41.07
C GLY A 430 -35.38 37.00 39.72
N LEU A 431 -36.36 37.71 39.19
CA LEU A 431 -37.00 37.36 37.91
C LEU A 431 -37.18 38.54 36.96
N ALA A 432 -37.16 38.25 35.66
CA ALA A 432 -37.42 39.17 34.56
C ALA A 432 -38.35 38.50 33.53
N LEU A 433 -39.21 39.29 32.91
CA LEU A 433 -40.24 38.82 31.99
C LEU A 433 -39.94 39.20 30.54
N TYR A 434 -40.09 38.25 29.63
CA TYR A 434 -40.17 38.51 28.19
C TYR A 434 -41.63 38.73 27.77
N PRO A 435 -41.98 39.79 27.01
CA PRO A 435 -41.11 40.85 26.50
C PRO A 435 -40.89 42.09 27.40
N PRO A 436 -41.66 42.39 28.48
CA PRO A 436 -41.64 43.73 29.07
C PRO A 436 -40.31 44.10 29.73
N ASP A 437 -39.56 43.10 30.20
CA ASP A 437 -38.25 43.24 30.82
C ASP A 437 -37.11 42.82 29.87
N GLY A 438 -37.34 42.71 28.56
CA GLY A 438 -36.29 42.50 27.55
C GLY A 438 -36.65 41.46 26.50
N ASP A 439 -35.96 41.49 25.36
CA ASP A 439 -36.20 40.63 24.19
C ASP A 439 -35.03 39.66 23.87
N VAL A 440 -33.90 39.80 24.58
CA VAL A 440 -32.71 38.93 24.43
C VAL A 440 -32.47 38.14 25.72
N ALA A 441 -32.11 36.86 25.59
CA ALA A 441 -31.84 35.93 26.69
C ALA A 441 -30.91 36.50 27.77
N ASP A 442 -29.76 37.04 27.34
CA ASP A 442 -28.77 37.63 28.24
C ASP A 442 -29.31 38.84 29.00
N MET A 443 -30.18 39.64 28.39
CA MET A 443 -30.77 40.81 29.03
C MET A 443 -31.72 40.41 30.16
N LEU A 444 -32.53 39.38 29.93
CA LEU A 444 -33.46 38.84 30.91
C LEU A 444 -32.71 38.20 32.09
N LEU A 445 -31.66 37.42 31.82
CA LEU A 445 -30.83 36.80 32.86
C LEU A 445 -30.12 37.86 33.73
N ARG A 446 -29.62 38.95 33.15
CA ARG A 446 -29.05 40.09 33.90
C ARG A 446 -30.04 40.76 34.84
N ARG A 447 -31.23 41.04 34.32
CA ARG A 447 -32.29 41.73 35.07
C ARG A 447 -32.81 40.86 36.21
N ALA A 448 -32.91 39.55 35.97
CA ALA A 448 -33.18 38.57 37.00
C ALA A 448 -32.06 38.50 38.05
N ASP A 449 -30.78 38.53 37.67
CA ASP A 449 -29.64 38.56 38.60
C ASP A 449 -29.61 39.84 39.46
N ALA A 450 -29.85 41.00 38.86
CA ALA A 450 -29.92 42.27 39.59
C ALA A 450 -31.09 42.30 40.59
N ALA A 451 -32.25 41.75 40.20
CA ALA A 451 -33.37 41.56 41.13
C ALA A 451 -33.00 40.58 42.27
N LEU A 452 -32.28 39.49 41.97
CA LEU A 452 -31.80 38.51 42.94
C LEU A 452 -30.84 39.15 43.96
N HIS A 453 -29.93 39.99 43.50
CA HIS A 453 -29.01 40.71 44.37
C HIS A 453 -29.76 41.68 45.31
N SER A 454 -30.73 42.44 44.77
CA SER A 454 -31.54 43.38 45.55
C SER A 454 -32.30 42.69 46.69
N ILE A 455 -32.93 41.54 46.40
CA ILE A 455 -33.67 40.79 47.43
C ILE A 455 -32.77 40.16 48.48
N LYS A 456 -31.56 39.72 48.09
CA LYS A 456 -30.57 39.17 49.03
C LYS A 456 -30.08 40.22 50.04
N MET A 457 -29.87 41.46 49.60
CA MET A 457 -29.45 42.55 50.49
C MET A 457 -30.51 42.89 51.56
N HIS A 458 -31.77 42.62 51.27
CA HIS A 458 -32.91 42.89 52.16
C HIS A 458 -33.53 41.61 52.75
N LYS A 459 -32.75 40.52 52.85
CA LYS A 459 -33.21 39.20 53.30
C LYS A 459 -33.95 39.23 54.66
N GLY A 460 -33.61 40.16 55.55
CA GLY A 460 -34.24 40.33 56.87
C GLY A 460 -35.57 41.10 56.88
N SER A 461 -35.94 41.79 55.80
CA SER A 461 -37.16 42.61 55.72
C SER A 461 -38.04 42.32 54.49
N ARG A 462 -37.73 41.23 53.75
CA ARG A 462 -38.49 40.83 52.56
C ARG A 462 -39.85 40.24 52.92
N SER A 463 -40.88 40.58 52.15
CA SER A 463 -42.24 40.02 52.27
C SER A 463 -42.40 38.69 51.52
N HIS A 464 -41.65 38.51 50.43
CA HIS A 464 -41.58 37.28 49.63
C HIS A 464 -40.12 36.90 49.38
N TRP A 465 -39.87 35.66 49.01
CA TRP A 465 -38.52 35.16 48.66
C TRP A 465 -38.11 35.48 47.22
N TRP A 466 -38.97 36.16 46.45
CA TRP A 466 -38.72 36.56 45.07
C TRP A 466 -38.93 38.06 44.83
N LEU A 467 -38.22 38.61 43.85
CA LEU A 467 -38.34 40.00 43.40
C LEU A 467 -38.38 40.06 41.87
N ARG A 468 -39.29 40.87 41.32
CA ARG A 468 -39.35 41.15 39.88
C ARG A 468 -38.54 42.38 39.53
N TRP A 469 -37.80 42.29 38.42
CA TRP A 469 -37.16 43.44 37.81
C TRP A 469 -38.15 44.60 37.61
N GLY A 470 -37.75 45.81 38.02
CA GLY A 470 -38.58 47.01 37.95
C GLY A 470 -39.48 47.27 39.18
N GLN A 471 -39.64 46.33 40.12
CA GLN A 471 -40.26 46.57 41.43
C GLN A 471 -39.17 46.77 42.48
N ASP A 472 -39.03 47.99 43.02
CA ASP A 472 -38.11 48.33 44.13
C ASP A 472 -36.62 47.95 43.92
N VAL A 473 -36.17 47.79 42.67
CA VAL A 473 -34.74 47.63 42.33
C VAL A 473 -34.10 49.02 42.24
N GLN A 474 -33.12 49.31 43.10
CA GLN A 474 -32.44 50.61 43.15
C GLN A 474 -31.84 51.05 41.79
N ALA A 475 -31.82 52.36 41.55
CA ALA A 475 -31.34 52.98 40.32
C ALA A 475 -29.87 52.66 39.95
N GLU A 476 -29.02 52.27 40.92
CA GLU A 476 -27.61 51.89 40.67
C GLU A 476 -27.43 50.68 39.75
N PHE A 477 -28.46 49.83 39.57
CA PHE A 477 -28.41 48.65 38.69
C PHE A 477 -29.11 48.85 37.34
N GLN A 478 -29.69 50.04 37.08
CA GLN A 478 -30.40 50.35 35.84
C GLN A 478 -29.47 50.73 34.67
N ASP A 479 -28.23 51.14 34.94
CA ASP A 479 -27.29 51.72 33.96
C ASP A 479 -26.28 50.73 33.33
N ASP A 480 -26.27 49.45 33.70
CA ASP A 480 -25.34 48.48 33.12
C ASP A 480 -25.87 47.97 31.76
N THR A 481 -25.50 48.68 30.69
CA THR A 481 -25.92 48.42 29.31
C THR A 481 -25.66 46.97 28.84
N ALA A 482 -26.43 46.55 27.82
CA ALA A 482 -26.50 45.20 27.25
C ALA A 482 -25.18 44.52 26.84
N GLU A 483 -24.02 45.19 26.90
CA GLU A 483 -22.72 44.61 26.52
C GLU A 483 -22.00 43.85 27.66
N ASN A 484 -22.33 44.04 28.94
CA ASN A 484 -21.45 43.67 30.06
C ASN A 484 -21.58 42.31 30.82
N TRP A 485 -22.44 41.35 30.47
CA TRP A 485 -22.63 40.15 31.32
C TRP A 485 -21.81 38.93 30.91
N LEU A 486 -21.75 38.62 29.61
CA LEU A 486 -20.84 37.62 29.05
C LEU A 486 -19.74 38.36 28.29
N PRO A 487 -18.54 38.47 28.87
CA PRO A 487 -17.48 39.16 28.16
C PRO A 487 -17.10 38.37 26.92
N ARG A 488 -17.00 39.07 25.78
CA ARG A 488 -16.43 38.46 24.57
C ARG A 488 -15.06 37.89 24.92
N PRO A 489 -14.70 36.68 24.45
CA PRO A 489 -13.41 36.07 24.78
C PRO A 489 -12.23 36.91 24.28
N TYR A 490 -12.45 37.78 23.30
CA TYR A 490 -11.42 38.61 22.67
C TYR A 490 -11.91 40.06 22.51
N GLY A 491 -10.97 40.98 22.28
CA GLY A 491 -11.25 42.39 22.03
C GLY A 491 -11.28 43.28 23.28
N ALA A 492 -11.74 44.52 23.14
CA ALA A 492 -11.60 45.56 24.16
C ALA A 492 -12.22 45.20 25.53
N GLN A 493 -13.30 44.42 25.53
CA GLN A 493 -13.94 43.97 26.76
C GLN A 493 -13.13 42.92 27.52
N ALA A 494 -12.50 41.98 26.78
CA ALA A 494 -11.56 41.03 27.35
C ALA A 494 -10.34 41.75 27.93
N GLN A 495 -9.86 42.77 27.21
CA GLN A 495 -8.72 43.58 27.61
C GLN A 495 -8.99 44.29 28.94
N ALA A 496 -10.13 44.97 29.06
CA ALA A 496 -10.53 45.69 30.27
C ALA A 496 -10.68 44.77 31.50
N LEU A 497 -11.12 43.52 31.32
CA LEU A 497 -11.31 42.56 32.41
C LEU A 497 -10.03 41.85 32.83
N LEU A 498 -9.14 41.51 31.89
CA LEU A 498 -7.92 40.75 32.18
C LEU A 498 -6.77 41.65 32.65
N GLN A 499 -6.74 42.91 32.22
CA GLN A 499 -5.65 43.84 32.53
C GLN A 499 -5.44 44.07 34.05
N PRO A 500 -6.49 44.21 34.89
CA PRO A 500 -6.33 44.30 36.35
C PRO A 500 -5.83 43.02 37.01
N ALA A 501 -6.04 41.85 36.39
CA ALA A 501 -5.70 40.54 36.94
C ALA A 501 -4.35 39.99 36.43
N GLN A 502 -3.76 40.61 35.41
CA GLN A 502 -2.57 40.14 34.69
C GLN A 502 -1.34 39.93 35.60
N SER A 503 -1.09 40.85 36.53
CA SER A 503 0.06 40.79 37.44
C SER A 503 -0.03 39.63 38.44
N HIS A 504 -1.25 39.28 38.87
CA HIS A 504 -1.50 38.18 39.79
C HIS A 504 -1.29 36.82 39.11
N TYR A 505 -1.81 36.68 37.89
CA TYR A 505 -1.66 35.46 37.12
C TYR A 505 -0.21 35.22 36.66
N ALA A 506 0.54 36.29 36.36
CA ALA A 506 1.92 36.18 35.90
C ALA A 506 2.85 35.49 36.93
N GLY A 507 2.64 35.75 38.22
CA GLY A 507 3.47 35.18 39.29
C GLY A 507 3.17 33.72 39.64
N ALA A 508 2.03 33.19 39.19
CA ALA A 508 1.54 31.86 39.60
C ALA A 508 1.62 30.80 38.49
N ALA A 509 1.95 31.18 37.25
CA ALA A 509 2.02 30.27 36.10
C ALA A 509 3.01 29.11 36.30
N GLY A 510 4.24 29.37 36.77
CA GLY A 510 5.24 28.32 36.98
C GLY A 510 4.82 27.26 37.98
N ALA A 511 4.31 27.70 39.15
CA ALA A 511 3.83 26.80 40.20
C ALA A 511 2.62 25.96 39.73
N PHE A 512 1.72 26.56 38.95
CA PHE A 512 0.60 25.86 38.33
C PHE A 512 1.08 24.78 37.35
N ILE A 513 1.98 25.09 36.42
CA ILE A 513 2.48 24.10 35.45
C ILE A 513 3.21 22.95 36.13
N ASP A 514 3.96 23.21 37.21
CA ASP A 514 4.58 22.14 37.99
C ASP A 514 3.53 21.22 38.63
N GLN A 515 2.49 21.79 39.24
CA GLN A 515 1.38 21.00 39.80
C GLN A 515 0.60 20.24 38.72
N PHE A 516 0.38 20.85 37.56
CA PHE A 516 -0.28 20.22 36.42
C PHE A 516 0.46 18.96 35.99
N TYR A 517 1.78 19.02 35.77
CA TYR A 517 2.54 17.83 35.38
C TYR A 517 2.67 16.80 36.50
N VAL A 518 2.57 17.19 37.77
CA VAL A 518 2.44 16.24 38.89
C VAL A 518 1.10 15.48 38.80
N GLN A 519 0.01 16.14 38.43
CA GLN A 519 -1.29 15.50 38.27
C GLN A 519 -1.35 14.63 37.01
N VAL A 520 -0.85 15.13 35.87
CA VAL A 520 -0.75 14.38 34.61
C VAL A 520 0.13 13.15 34.78
N GLY A 521 1.24 13.25 35.51
CA GLY A 521 2.13 12.11 35.79
C GLY A 521 1.53 10.99 36.65
N ARG A 522 0.33 11.19 37.25
CA ARG A 522 -0.39 10.12 37.96
C ARG A 522 -1.15 9.19 37.02
N ASP A 523 -1.47 9.64 35.81
CA ASP A 523 -2.07 8.79 34.77
C ASP A 523 -0.98 7.99 34.06
N ALA A 524 -1.18 6.67 33.98
CA ALA A 524 -0.15 5.76 33.47
C ALA A 524 0.19 6.00 31.99
N GLU A 525 -0.82 6.31 31.17
CA GLU A 525 -0.63 6.56 29.73
C GLU A 525 0.12 7.89 29.49
N SER A 526 -0.23 8.93 30.25
CA SER A 526 0.43 10.23 30.23
C SER A 526 1.87 10.15 30.73
N ALA A 527 2.11 9.41 31.82
CA ALA A 527 3.46 9.18 32.33
C ALA A 527 4.35 8.51 31.29
N GLN A 528 3.81 7.53 30.54
CA GLN A 528 4.53 6.85 29.47
C GLN A 528 4.92 7.78 28.31
N LEU A 529 4.09 8.77 27.96
CA LEU A 529 4.46 9.77 26.95
C LEU A 529 5.68 10.59 27.38
N LEU A 530 5.72 10.96 28.66
CA LEU A 530 6.77 11.79 29.22
C LEU A 530 8.12 11.06 29.37
N THR A 531 8.14 9.72 29.47
CA THR A 531 9.40 8.96 29.58
C THR A 531 10.26 9.02 28.32
N HIS A 532 9.70 9.42 27.17
CA HIS A 532 10.43 9.57 25.91
C HIS A 532 11.17 10.90 25.78
N LEU A 533 11.00 11.81 26.75
CA LEU A 533 11.65 13.12 26.78
C LEU A 533 12.90 13.10 27.67
N THR A 534 13.97 13.72 27.21
CA THR A 534 15.10 14.06 28.10
C THR A 534 14.67 15.09 29.14
N ALA A 535 15.44 15.22 30.23
CA ALA A 535 15.20 16.26 31.24
C ALA A 535 15.17 17.67 30.64
N ALA A 536 16.02 17.94 29.64
CA ALA A 536 16.06 19.23 28.93
C ALA A 536 14.83 19.44 28.05
N GLU A 537 14.39 18.42 27.31
CA GLU A 537 13.17 18.49 26.49
C GLU A 537 11.91 18.65 27.36
N PHE A 538 11.85 17.97 28.51
CA PHE A 538 10.73 18.11 29.44
C PHE A 538 10.70 19.49 30.09
N ALA A 539 11.86 20.05 30.45
CA ALA A 539 11.96 21.43 30.93
C ALA A 539 11.52 22.43 29.85
N HIS A 540 11.90 22.19 28.59
CA HIS A 540 11.46 23.00 27.45
C HIS A 540 9.94 22.93 27.24
N LEU A 541 9.36 21.72 27.32
CA LEU A 541 7.91 21.53 27.24
C LEU A 541 7.19 22.32 28.33
N LYS A 542 7.66 22.24 29.59
CA LYS A 542 7.12 23.04 30.70
C LYS A 542 7.20 24.54 30.42
N ALA A 543 8.33 25.03 29.93
CA ALA A 543 8.50 26.45 29.60
C ALA A 543 7.52 26.90 28.50
N ARG A 544 7.28 26.06 27.48
CA ARG A 544 6.28 26.32 26.43
C ARG A 544 4.86 26.31 26.99
N GLN A 545 4.57 25.43 27.94
CA GLN A 545 3.27 25.38 28.62
C GLN A 545 3.03 26.63 29.48
N VAL A 546 4.06 27.16 30.16
CA VAL A 546 4.00 28.45 30.87
C VAL A 546 3.74 29.60 29.91
N GLU A 547 4.45 29.64 28.78
CA GLU A 547 4.24 30.65 27.73
C GLU A 547 2.81 30.62 27.17
N HIS A 548 2.29 29.41 26.95
CA HIS A 548 0.92 29.18 26.53
C HIS A 548 -0.10 29.69 27.57
N PHE A 549 0.09 29.36 28.85
CA PHE A 549 -0.77 29.87 29.93
C PHE A 549 -0.78 31.41 29.96
N HIS A 550 0.38 32.06 29.83
CA HIS A 550 0.43 33.52 29.74
C HIS A 550 -0.32 34.07 28.51
N ARG A 551 -0.24 33.39 27.36
CA ARG A 551 -0.98 33.79 26.16
C ARG A 551 -2.48 33.68 26.35
N LEU A 552 -2.97 32.58 26.94
CA LEU A 552 -4.39 32.40 27.25
C LEU A 552 -4.94 33.52 28.15
N LEU A 553 -4.11 34.03 29.05
CA LEU A 553 -4.45 35.12 29.99
C LEU A 553 -4.13 36.53 29.45
N SER A 554 -3.62 36.63 28.22
CA SER A 554 -3.23 37.91 27.65
C SER A 554 -4.48 38.77 27.36
N PRO A 555 -4.51 40.04 27.83
CA PRO A 555 -5.55 41.00 27.49
C PRO A 555 -5.68 41.24 25.98
N ASP A 556 -4.56 41.16 25.26
CA ASP A 556 -4.45 41.53 23.85
C ASP A 556 -4.58 40.32 22.89
N LEU A 557 -4.87 39.13 23.41
CA LEU A 557 -4.98 37.91 22.60
C LEU A 557 -6.05 38.07 21.51
N GLN A 558 -5.64 37.87 20.27
CA GLN A 558 -6.53 37.85 19.11
C GLN A 558 -7.05 36.43 18.85
N GLU A 559 -8.32 36.32 18.47
CA GLU A 559 -8.98 35.03 18.18
C GLU A 559 -8.23 34.21 17.11
N ARG A 560 -7.83 34.86 16.01
CA ARG A 560 -7.11 34.20 14.91
C ARG A 560 -5.77 33.63 15.33
N GLU A 561 -5.04 34.35 16.17
CA GLU A 561 -3.73 33.91 16.69
C GLU A 561 -3.90 32.74 17.65
N HIS A 562 -4.93 32.80 18.49
CA HIS A 562 -5.29 31.75 19.43
C HIS A 562 -5.65 30.44 18.70
N LEU A 563 -6.57 30.51 17.73
CA LEU A 563 -6.98 29.35 16.92
C LEU A 563 -5.81 28.76 16.12
N SER A 564 -4.95 29.61 15.54
CA SER A 564 -3.78 29.11 14.79
C SER A 564 -2.76 28.40 15.70
N ALA A 565 -2.59 28.87 16.93
CA ALA A 565 -1.73 28.22 17.92
C ALA A 565 -2.34 26.88 18.39
N ALA A 566 -3.63 26.89 18.72
CA ALA A 566 -4.39 25.70 19.12
C ALA A 566 -4.34 24.62 18.05
N ALA A 567 -4.63 24.94 16.79
CA ALA A 567 -4.55 23.98 15.69
C ALA A 567 -3.17 23.33 15.56
N ARG A 568 -2.08 24.11 15.70
CA ARG A 568 -0.71 23.59 15.68
C ARG A 568 -0.42 22.66 16.84
N ILE A 569 -0.91 22.99 18.04
CA ILE A 569 -0.77 22.15 19.24
C ILE A 569 -1.53 20.83 19.03
N GLY A 570 -2.76 20.88 18.51
CA GLY A 570 -3.57 19.71 18.17
C GLY A 570 -2.89 18.77 17.17
N GLU A 571 -2.24 19.32 16.13
CA GLU A 571 -1.44 18.53 15.20
C GLU A 571 -0.27 17.82 15.93
N VAL A 572 0.47 18.51 16.79
CA VAL A 572 1.58 17.91 17.57
C VAL A 572 1.07 16.83 18.52
N HIS A 573 -0.03 17.09 19.23
CA HIS A 573 -0.67 16.12 20.11
C HIS A 573 -1.08 14.86 19.34
N ALA A 574 -1.64 14.99 18.15
CA ALA A 574 -1.98 13.86 17.30
C ALA A 574 -0.75 13.09 16.80
N LEU A 575 0.33 13.77 16.42
CA LEU A 575 1.58 13.14 15.96
C LEU A 575 2.29 12.34 17.07
N VAL A 576 2.33 12.88 18.29
CA VAL A 576 2.88 12.18 19.48
C VAL A 576 1.89 11.13 20.00
N GLY A 577 0.63 11.23 19.58
CA GLY A 577 -0.46 10.32 19.89
C GLY A 577 -1.00 10.49 21.32
N VAL A 578 -1.21 11.74 21.72
CA VAL A 578 -2.04 12.11 22.88
C VAL A 578 -3.50 11.82 22.54
N PRO A 579 -4.19 10.93 23.28
CA PRO A 579 -5.58 10.61 23.01
C PRO A 579 -6.51 11.77 23.44
N THR A 580 -7.61 11.96 22.71
CA THR A 580 -8.58 13.04 22.96
C THR A 580 -9.10 13.06 24.39
N ARG A 581 -9.29 11.88 25.02
CA ARG A 581 -9.68 11.77 26.43
C ARG A 581 -8.73 12.53 27.37
N LEU A 582 -7.42 12.48 27.11
CA LEU A 582 -6.39 13.12 27.94
C LEU A 582 -6.34 14.63 27.68
N LEU A 583 -6.65 15.07 26.46
CA LEU A 583 -6.82 16.50 26.16
C LEU A 583 -7.99 17.10 26.93
N VAL A 584 -9.15 16.45 26.90
CA VAL A 584 -10.35 16.88 27.65
C VAL A 584 -10.08 16.91 29.15
N GLN A 585 -9.43 15.87 29.68
CA GLN A 585 -9.05 15.81 31.10
C GLN A 585 -8.08 16.94 31.47
N SER A 586 -7.06 17.19 30.64
CA SER A 586 -6.06 18.24 30.86
C SER A 586 -6.69 19.63 30.82
N ALA A 587 -7.61 19.88 29.90
CA ALA A 587 -8.39 21.12 29.84
C ALA A 587 -9.24 21.34 31.10
N GLY A 588 -9.83 20.26 31.64
CA GLY A 588 -10.54 20.31 32.92
C GLY A 588 -9.65 20.70 34.10
N LEU A 589 -8.43 20.13 34.19
CA LEU A 589 -7.46 20.49 35.23
C LEU A 589 -7.02 21.95 35.11
N TYR A 590 -6.83 22.42 33.88
CA TYR A 590 -6.53 23.82 33.57
C TYR A 590 -7.65 24.76 34.06
N LEU A 591 -8.91 24.45 33.72
CA LEU A 591 -10.06 25.25 34.11
C LEU A 591 -10.25 25.30 35.62
N GLN A 592 -10.15 24.15 36.30
CA GLN A 592 -10.29 24.10 37.75
C GLN A 592 -9.22 24.98 38.43
N SER A 593 -7.98 24.89 37.96
CA SER A 593 -6.88 25.69 38.51
C SER A 593 -7.07 27.19 38.25
N LEU A 594 -7.55 27.56 37.06
CA LEU A 594 -7.89 28.95 36.72
C LEU A 594 -9.02 29.50 37.60
N ILE A 595 -10.03 28.67 37.90
CA ILE A 595 -11.12 29.00 38.83
C ILE A 595 -10.55 29.25 40.24
N ASP A 596 -9.74 28.32 40.75
CA ASP A 596 -9.13 28.43 42.08
C ASP A 596 -8.25 29.68 42.21
N MET A 597 -7.47 30.01 41.17
CA MET A 597 -6.68 31.24 41.10
C MET A 597 -7.56 32.49 41.06
N SER A 598 -8.69 32.45 40.35
CA SER A 598 -9.61 33.59 40.29
C SER A 598 -10.17 33.95 41.68
N HIS A 599 -10.38 32.97 42.56
CA HIS A 599 -10.86 33.18 43.92
C HIS A 599 -9.86 33.96 44.81
N GLN A 600 -8.58 33.96 44.45
CA GLN A 600 -7.52 34.67 45.16
C GLN A 600 -7.38 36.15 44.73
N LEU A 601 -8.07 36.55 43.66
CA LEU A 601 -8.08 37.93 43.18
C LEU A 601 -8.89 38.87 44.08
N ARG A 602 -8.29 40.02 44.42
CA ARG A 602 -8.93 41.14 45.13
C ARG A 602 -9.82 41.98 44.20
N LEU A 603 -10.74 41.30 43.49
CA LEU A 603 -11.75 41.92 42.61
C LEU A 603 -13.15 41.77 43.22
N ARG A 604 -14.14 42.46 42.66
CA ARG A 604 -15.54 42.28 43.06
C ARG A 604 -16.03 40.89 42.62
N PRO A 605 -16.97 40.25 43.34
CA PRO A 605 -17.46 38.91 42.99
C PRO A 605 -17.93 38.77 41.53
N HIS A 606 -18.60 39.78 40.99
CA HIS A 606 -19.06 39.78 39.59
C HIS A 606 -17.90 39.88 38.57
N GLU A 607 -16.85 40.65 38.86
CA GLU A 607 -15.64 40.75 37.99
C GLU A 607 -14.90 39.41 37.91
N ARG A 608 -14.76 38.72 39.06
CA ARG A 608 -14.17 37.36 39.10
C ARG A 608 -14.97 36.37 38.25
N ARG A 609 -16.30 36.34 38.40
CA ARG A 609 -17.18 35.48 37.60
C ARG A 609 -17.02 35.74 36.11
N ARG A 610 -16.93 37.00 35.69
CA ARG A 610 -16.74 37.38 34.28
C ARG A 610 -15.40 36.91 33.72
N ILE A 611 -14.32 37.03 34.48
CA ILE A 611 -13.00 36.51 34.09
C ILE A 611 -13.05 34.98 33.92
N VAL A 612 -13.67 34.25 34.85
CA VAL A 612 -13.82 32.79 34.72
C VAL A 612 -14.61 32.41 33.48
N HIS A 613 -15.71 33.08 33.17
CA HIS A 613 -16.49 32.82 31.94
C HIS A 613 -15.67 33.06 30.68
N LEU A 614 -14.91 34.17 30.64
CA LEU A 614 -14.03 34.50 29.52
C LEU A 614 -12.99 33.40 29.28
N LEU A 615 -12.31 32.96 30.34
CA LEU A 615 -11.26 31.95 30.26
C LEU A 615 -11.80 30.57 29.90
N THR A 616 -12.98 30.22 30.42
CA THR A 616 -13.70 28.99 30.03
C THR A 616 -14.02 29.00 28.54
N ALA A 617 -14.51 30.12 28.00
CA ALA A 617 -14.82 30.24 26.58
C ALA A 617 -13.56 30.15 25.69
N ARG A 618 -12.44 30.76 26.09
CA ARG A 618 -11.14 30.61 25.40
C ARG A 618 -10.71 29.14 25.39
N MET A 619 -10.69 28.47 26.54
CA MET A 619 -10.26 27.08 26.66
C MET A 619 -11.14 26.11 25.87
N GLN A 620 -12.46 26.32 25.85
CA GLN A 620 -13.37 25.51 25.03
C GLN A 620 -13.10 25.68 23.53
N THR A 621 -12.84 26.92 23.10
CA THR A 621 -12.49 27.24 21.71
C THR A 621 -11.17 26.58 21.31
N GLU A 622 -10.18 26.62 22.19
CA GLU A 622 -8.88 25.96 21.99
C GLU A 622 -9.02 24.43 21.88
N LEU A 623 -9.69 23.80 22.83
CA LEU A 623 -9.90 22.35 22.84
C LEU A 623 -10.62 21.88 21.57
N GLN A 624 -11.63 22.62 21.11
CA GLN A 624 -12.32 22.33 19.85
C GLN A 624 -11.34 22.41 18.66
N SER A 625 -10.56 23.48 18.57
CA SER A 625 -9.57 23.66 17.50
C SER A 625 -8.48 22.60 17.52
N GLU A 626 -8.04 22.15 18.69
CA GLU A 626 -7.06 21.06 18.83
C GLU A 626 -7.61 19.73 18.32
N VAL A 627 -8.85 19.38 18.70
CA VAL A 627 -9.50 18.13 18.29
C VAL A 627 -9.76 18.12 16.78
N GLU A 628 -10.25 19.22 16.22
CA GLU A 628 -10.47 19.36 14.77
C GLU A 628 -9.15 19.24 13.99
N ALA A 629 -8.07 19.89 14.46
CA ALA A 629 -6.77 19.79 13.82
C ALA A 629 -6.18 18.37 13.90
N ALA A 630 -6.34 17.69 15.03
CA ALA A 630 -5.95 16.29 15.20
C ALA A 630 -6.68 15.35 14.22
N GLN A 631 -7.98 15.57 14.00
CA GLN A 631 -8.78 14.83 13.03
C GLN A 631 -8.32 15.08 11.60
N ASN A 632 -8.21 16.35 11.19
CA ASN A 632 -7.73 16.75 9.87
C ASN A 632 -6.35 16.16 9.54
N LEU A 633 -5.44 16.12 10.52
CA LEU A 633 -4.13 15.52 10.36
C LEU A 633 -4.23 14.01 10.08
N ARG A 634 -5.09 13.30 10.81
CA ARG A 634 -5.29 11.85 10.61
C ARG A 634 -5.84 11.55 9.22
N GLU A 635 -6.79 12.35 8.75
CA GLU A 635 -7.33 12.25 7.39
C GLU A 635 -6.24 12.46 6.33
N ARG A 636 -5.36 13.45 6.51
CA ARG A 636 -4.23 13.69 5.57
C ARG A 636 -3.30 12.47 5.46
N TYR A 637 -2.97 11.83 6.58
CA TYR A 637 -2.14 10.62 6.59
C TYR A 637 -2.83 9.45 5.86
N GLN A 638 -4.14 9.25 6.10
CA GLN A 638 -4.92 8.23 5.40
C GLN A 638 -5.03 8.50 3.90
N GLN A 639 -5.33 9.75 3.52
CA GLN A 639 -5.39 10.19 2.12
C GLN A 639 -4.06 9.98 1.38
N CYS A 640 -2.93 10.11 2.08
CA CYS A 640 -1.62 9.81 1.48
C CYS A 640 -1.54 8.35 1.04
N VAL A 641 -1.92 7.39 1.89
CA VAL A 641 -1.89 5.96 1.53
C VAL A 641 -2.82 5.67 0.36
N ILE A 642 -4.06 6.19 0.40
CA ILE A 642 -5.04 6.04 -0.69
C ILE A 642 -4.49 6.62 -2.01
N ALA A 643 -3.84 7.77 -1.96
CA ALA A 643 -3.23 8.38 -3.14
C ALA A 643 -2.09 7.53 -3.72
N LEU A 644 -1.29 6.88 -2.87
CA LEU A 644 -0.25 5.94 -3.30
C LEU A 644 -0.87 4.70 -3.94
N GLU A 645 -1.93 4.14 -3.36
CA GLU A 645 -2.67 3.01 -3.95
C GLU A 645 -3.24 3.36 -5.34
N HIS A 646 -3.78 4.56 -5.53
CA HIS A 646 -4.23 5.02 -6.84
C HIS A 646 -3.07 5.19 -7.82
N ALA A 647 -1.95 5.78 -7.39
CA ALA A 647 -0.80 5.98 -8.26
C ALA A 647 -0.18 4.65 -8.73
N LEU A 648 -0.31 3.58 -7.94
CA LEU A 648 0.10 2.23 -8.34
C LEU A 648 -0.65 1.68 -9.54
N GLN A 649 -1.87 2.14 -9.78
CA GLN A 649 -2.68 1.69 -10.92
C GLN A 649 -2.21 2.29 -12.25
N ASN A 650 -1.40 3.34 -12.21
CA ASN A 650 -0.97 4.07 -13.41
C ASN A 650 0.28 3.48 -14.09
N GLY A 651 0.86 2.40 -13.56
CA GLY A 651 1.94 1.66 -14.21
C GLY A 651 3.29 2.39 -14.32
N ALA A 652 3.55 3.39 -13.46
CA ALA A 652 4.83 4.11 -13.44
C ALA A 652 5.99 3.19 -13.00
N PRO A 653 7.21 3.30 -13.59
CA PRO A 653 8.37 2.51 -13.19
C PRO A 653 8.64 2.60 -11.68
N TRP A 654 9.08 1.49 -11.05
CA TRP A 654 9.27 1.40 -9.60
C TRP A 654 9.98 2.62 -8.99
N SER A 655 11.10 3.02 -9.60
CA SER A 655 11.91 4.10 -9.05
C SER A 655 11.24 5.48 -9.11
N GLU A 656 10.38 5.71 -10.10
CA GLU A 656 9.63 6.96 -10.25
C GLU A 656 8.46 6.98 -9.27
N PHE A 657 7.72 5.87 -9.20
CA PHE A 657 6.66 5.68 -8.22
C PHE A 657 7.19 5.87 -6.79
N MET A 658 8.32 5.24 -6.46
CA MET A 658 8.90 5.32 -5.13
C MET A 658 9.44 6.71 -4.81
N GLN A 659 10.08 7.41 -5.75
CA GLN A 659 10.51 8.78 -5.50
C GLN A 659 9.30 9.68 -5.22
N MET A 660 8.24 9.58 -6.03
CA MET A 660 6.97 10.29 -5.78
C MET A 660 6.38 9.91 -4.41
N ALA A 661 6.45 8.63 -4.01
CA ALA A 661 5.96 8.17 -2.72
C ALA A 661 6.75 8.80 -1.57
N LEU A 662 8.08 8.83 -1.65
CA LEU A 662 8.94 9.47 -0.66
C LEU A 662 8.66 10.98 -0.56
N ASP A 663 8.50 11.67 -1.69
CA ASP A 663 8.18 13.10 -1.74
C ASP A 663 6.82 13.42 -1.08
N ARG A 664 5.81 12.57 -1.33
CA ARG A 664 4.50 12.69 -0.67
C ARG A 664 4.57 12.43 0.83
N LEU A 665 5.37 11.45 1.25
CA LEU A 665 5.56 11.13 2.66
C LEU A 665 6.22 12.28 3.40
N ILE A 666 7.29 12.88 2.87
CA ILE A 666 7.95 14.01 3.55
C ILE A 666 7.12 15.31 3.54
N ALA A 667 6.10 15.40 2.69
CA ALA A 667 5.14 16.50 2.71
C ALA A 667 4.12 16.37 3.87
N LEU A 668 4.03 15.21 4.53
CA LEU A 668 3.17 15.02 5.69
C LEU A 668 3.72 15.76 6.93
N PRO A 669 2.86 16.43 7.72
CA PRO A 669 3.29 17.13 8.92
C PRO A 669 4.01 16.20 9.90
N GLY A 670 5.23 16.56 10.31
CA GLY A 670 6.01 15.81 11.29
C GLY A 670 7.06 14.86 10.71
N LEU A 671 6.97 14.49 9.42
CA LEU A 671 8.05 13.77 8.75
C LEU A 671 9.14 14.74 8.27
N ARG A 672 10.40 14.40 8.52
CA ARG A 672 11.57 15.23 8.18
C ARG A 672 12.33 14.71 6.97
N ALA A 673 12.47 13.41 6.91
CA ALA A 673 13.18 12.73 5.84
C ALA A 673 12.64 11.31 5.70
N ALA A 674 12.85 10.74 4.52
CA ALA A 674 12.59 9.35 4.25
C ALA A 674 13.66 8.82 3.29
N CYS A 675 14.05 7.56 3.46
CA CYS A 675 14.93 6.89 2.52
C CYS A 675 14.56 5.42 2.38
N MET A 676 14.92 4.83 1.26
CA MET A 676 14.84 3.40 1.07
C MET A 676 16.19 2.85 0.65
N GLY A 677 16.51 1.66 1.14
CA GLY A 677 17.78 1.03 0.83
C GLY A 677 17.81 -0.44 1.20
N ALA A 678 18.78 -1.12 0.62
CA ALA A 678 19.05 -2.53 0.84
C ALA A 678 20.54 -2.74 1.12
N PRO A 679 20.92 -3.79 1.86
CA PRO A 679 22.32 -4.10 2.09
C PRO A 679 23.04 -4.52 0.80
N ASP A 680 24.29 -4.07 0.66
CA ASP A 680 25.22 -4.60 -0.34
C ASP A 680 25.71 -6.02 0.05
N ALA A 681 26.55 -6.61 -0.81
CA ALA A 681 27.14 -7.92 -0.56
C ALA A 681 28.01 -8.00 0.73
N ASN A 682 28.46 -6.85 1.24
CA ASN A 682 29.24 -6.73 2.46
C ASN A 682 28.36 -6.46 3.70
N GLY A 683 27.03 -6.40 3.52
CA GLY A 683 26.07 -6.11 4.59
C GLY A 683 25.96 -4.63 4.96
N ASN A 684 26.50 -3.70 4.18
CA ASN A 684 26.30 -2.26 4.40
C ASN A 684 25.03 -1.78 3.69
N PHE A 685 24.16 -1.05 4.38
CA PHE A 685 22.97 -0.48 3.74
C PHE A 685 23.36 0.59 2.70
N VAL A 686 22.88 0.39 1.48
CA VAL A 686 22.98 1.35 0.38
C VAL A 686 21.61 2.01 0.19
N VAL A 687 21.57 3.34 0.29
CA VAL A 687 20.36 4.12 0.02
C VAL A 687 20.14 4.20 -1.49
N GLU A 688 19.01 3.67 -1.94
CA GLU A 688 18.60 3.63 -3.36
C GLU A 688 17.81 4.87 -3.76
N LEU A 689 16.91 5.34 -2.89
CA LEU A 689 16.13 6.57 -3.09
C LEU A 689 15.96 7.28 -1.74
N SER A 690 15.83 8.60 -1.79
CA SER A 690 15.64 9.40 -0.58
C SER A 690 14.93 10.73 -0.86
N ALA A 691 14.29 11.26 0.17
CA ALA A 691 13.69 12.58 0.17
C ALA A 691 13.97 13.26 1.52
N GLY A 692 14.37 14.54 1.50
CA GLY A 692 14.67 15.31 2.72
C GLY A 692 15.95 14.91 3.47
N MET A 693 16.80 14.06 2.89
CA MET A 693 18.00 13.53 3.56
C MET A 693 19.23 14.45 3.53
N ASP A 694 19.25 15.49 2.71
CA ASP A 694 20.46 16.32 2.46
C ASP A 694 21.02 16.95 3.73
N ALA A 695 20.15 17.56 4.55
CA ALA A 695 20.56 18.19 5.80
C ALA A 695 21.15 17.16 6.77
N PHE A 696 20.53 15.97 6.84
CA PHE A 696 20.98 14.90 7.73
C PHE A 696 22.30 14.28 7.26
N ALA A 697 22.46 14.07 5.96
CA ALA A 697 23.71 13.65 5.32
C ALA A 697 24.84 14.64 5.60
N HIS A 698 24.57 15.95 5.47
CA HIS A 698 25.53 16.99 5.77
C HIS A 698 25.91 17.02 7.25
N ALA A 699 24.94 16.87 8.16
CA ALA A 699 25.20 16.79 9.59
C ALA A 699 26.05 15.55 9.96
N MET A 700 25.80 14.40 9.33
CA MET A 700 26.63 13.20 9.51
C MET A 700 28.07 13.45 9.04
N GLN A 701 28.24 14.05 7.86
CA GLN A 701 29.56 14.40 7.34
C GLN A 701 30.31 15.36 8.27
N LYS A 702 29.60 16.35 8.84
CA LYS A 702 30.15 17.33 9.78
C LYS A 702 30.59 16.71 11.11
N HIS A 703 29.74 15.87 11.72
CA HIS A 703 30.02 15.30 13.05
C HIS A 703 30.96 14.08 13.00
N TYR A 704 30.95 13.33 11.91
CA TYR A 704 31.62 12.03 11.84
C TYR A 704 32.69 11.93 10.74
N GLY A 705 32.83 12.94 9.87
CA GLY A 705 33.77 12.95 8.75
C GLY A 705 33.41 12.02 7.59
N ALA A 706 32.30 11.28 7.70
CA ALA A 706 31.78 10.38 6.69
C ALA A 706 30.27 10.13 6.92
N LEU A 707 29.58 9.64 5.89
CA LEU A 707 28.23 9.09 6.04
C LEU A 707 28.29 7.79 6.84
N ARG A 708 27.53 7.70 7.92
CA ARG A 708 27.35 6.47 8.69
C ARG A 708 26.10 5.76 8.22
N VAL A 709 26.25 4.68 7.46
CA VAL A 709 25.13 3.84 7.02
C VAL A 709 24.92 2.65 7.97
N PRO A 710 23.69 2.18 8.15
CA PRO A 710 23.41 0.96 8.90
C PRO A 710 24.18 -0.25 8.36
N ARG A 711 24.58 -1.17 9.24
CA ARG A 711 25.33 -2.39 8.86
C ARG A 711 24.67 -3.65 9.42
N LEU A 712 24.64 -4.73 8.65
CA LEU A 712 24.08 -6.01 9.08
C LEU A 712 25.08 -6.92 9.78
N GLN A 713 26.38 -6.73 9.53
CA GLN A 713 27.44 -7.59 10.01
C GLN A 713 28.48 -6.82 10.85
N GLY A 714 29.06 -7.52 11.83
CA GLY A 714 30.04 -6.98 12.77
C GLY A 714 29.42 -6.39 14.04
N ALA A 715 30.19 -6.40 15.15
CA ALA A 715 29.80 -5.77 16.42
C ALA A 715 29.99 -4.23 16.36
N HIS A 716 29.46 -3.61 15.31
CA HIS A 716 29.52 -2.17 15.09
C HIS A 716 28.33 -1.49 15.73
N ALA A 717 28.50 -0.24 16.18
CA ALA A 717 27.39 0.52 16.74
C ALA A 717 26.28 0.77 15.69
N GLU A 718 26.61 0.80 14.39
CA GLU A 718 25.66 0.96 13.28
C GLU A 718 24.78 -0.29 13.01
N SER A 719 24.94 -1.39 13.75
CA SER A 719 24.17 -2.63 13.53
C SER A 719 22.91 -2.78 14.37
N ILE A 720 22.68 -1.87 15.32
CA ILE A 720 21.56 -1.94 16.28
C ILE A 720 20.42 -0.97 15.98
N GLY A 721 20.52 -0.18 14.90
CA GLY A 721 19.50 0.80 14.51
C GLY A 721 18.25 0.16 13.87
N PRO A 722 17.13 0.90 13.81
CA PRO A 722 15.83 0.37 13.39
C PRO A 722 15.84 -0.18 11.96
N THR A 723 16.64 0.40 11.06
CA THR A 723 16.80 -0.11 9.68
C THR A 723 17.42 -1.50 9.63
N ALA A 724 18.48 -1.74 10.40
CA ALA A 724 19.14 -3.04 10.46
C ALA A 724 18.22 -4.08 11.13
N THR A 725 17.56 -3.69 12.23
CA THR A 725 16.61 -4.56 12.94
C THR A 725 15.42 -4.93 12.06
N ALA A 726 14.84 -3.98 11.33
CA ALA A 726 13.70 -4.25 10.44
C ALA A 726 14.04 -5.26 9.34
N TRP A 727 15.27 -5.19 8.80
CA TRP A 727 15.75 -6.17 7.83
C TRP A 727 15.96 -7.56 8.45
N GLN A 728 16.59 -7.62 9.62
CA GLN A 728 16.92 -8.90 10.28
C GLN A 728 15.69 -9.62 10.82
N THR A 729 14.71 -8.87 11.30
CA THR A 729 13.50 -9.42 11.94
C THR A 729 12.33 -9.54 10.99
N GLU A 730 12.41 -8.92 9.81
CA GLU A 730 11.33 -8.82 8.83
C GLU A 730 10.06 -8.16 9.41
N GLN A 731 10.22 -7.38 10.48
CA GLN A 731 9.14 -6.66 11.16
C GLN A 731 9.40 -5.15 11.18
N ILE A 732 8.34 -4.36 11.31
CA ILE A 732 8.45 -2.92 11.48
C ILE A 732 9.18 -2.63 12.80
N SER A 733 10.30 -1.91 12.68
CA SER A 733 11.10 -1.50 13.83
C SER A 733 10.99 0.02 14.02
N THR A 734 10.87 0.48 15.25
CA THR A 734 10.76 1.91 15.58
C THR A 734 11.78 2.31 16.63
N MET A 735 12.07 3.59 16.66
CA MET A 735 12.88 4.25 17.66
C MET A 735 12.12 5.44 18.21
N ALA A 736 11.69 5.35 19.47
CA ALA A 736 10.90 6.39 20.10
C ALA A 736 11.70 7.68 20.36
N SER A 737 13.01 7.58 20.65
CA SER A 737 13.84 8.76 20.94
C SER A 737 15.30 8.56 20.58
N TYR A 738 15.81 9.28 19.58
CA TYR A 738 17.25 9.31 19.27
C TYR A 738 18.10 9.79 20.44
N ALA A 739 17.55 10.66 21.30
CA ALA A 739 18.26 11.22 22.43
C ALA A 739 18.49 10.20 23.56
N LEU A 740 17.50 9.34 23.82
CA LEU A 740 17.51 8.40 24.95
C LEU A 740 17.90 6.97 24.55
N ASP A 741 17.55 6.54 23.34
CA ASP A 741 17.76 5.17 22.90
C ASP A 741 19.25 4.90 22.59
N ALA A 742 19.77 3.79 23.11
CA ALA A 742 21.14 3.34 22.86
C ALA A 742 21.38 3.02 21.37
N ALA A 743 20.37 2.49 20.67
CA ALA A 743 20.43 2.19 19.24
C ALA A 743 20.60 3.45 18.37
N GLY A 744 20.25 4.63 18.89
CA GLY A 744 20.39 5.91 18.20
C GLY A 744 21.81 6.50 18.28
N ALA A 745 22.68 5.95 19.15
CA ALA A 745 24.00 6.51 19.42
C ALA A 745 24.88 6.81 18.19
N PRO A 746 24.91 5.97 17.12
CA PRO A 746 25.75 6.24 15.95
C PRO A 746 25.35 7.50 15.17
N TRP A 747 24.10 7.94 15.29
CA TRP A 747 23.52 9.04 14.50
C TRP A 747 23.01 10.20 15.35
N ARG A 748 23.06 10.09 16.68
CA ARG A 748 22.38 10.98 17.63
C ARG A 748 22.67 12.46 17.39
N GLU A 749 23.95 12.85 17.38
CA GLU A 749 24.34 14.26 17.21
C GLU A 749 23.83 14.84 15.89
N ALA A 750 24.03 14.10 14.79
CA ALA A 750 23.57 14.52 13.47
C ALA A 750 22.04 14.60 13.36
N ALA A 751 21.33 13.62 13.93
CA ALA A 751 19.87 13.58 13.92
C ALA A 751 19.27 14.73 14.74
N LEU A 752 19.83 14.98 15.94
CA LEU A 752 19.35 16.03 16.83
C LEU A 752 19.54 17.43 16.23
N GLU A 753 20.68 17.69 15.57
CA GLU A 753 20.99 18.97 14.88
C GLU A 753 19.94 19.32 13.84
N VAL A 754 19.47 18.35 13.05
CA VAL A 754 18.52 18.59 11.94
C VAL A 754 17.05 18.45 12.35
N GLY A 755 16.77 18.27 13.65
CA GLY A 755 15.41 18.19 14.16
C GLY A 755 14.75 16.81 13.99
N ILE A 756 15.52 15.75 13.76
CA ILE A 756 15.03 14.36 13.82
C ILE A 756 15.03 13.91 15.28
N ARG A 757 13.96 13.28 15.73
CA ARG A 757 13.75 12.85 17.13
C ARG A 757 13.36 11.39 17.26
N SER A 758 12.68 10.83 16.27
CA SER A 758 12.26 9.42 16.22
C SER A 758 12.44 8.85 14.82
N ALA A 759 12.39 7.52 14.68
CA ALA A 759 12.43 6.84 13.38
C ALA A 759 11.51 5.62 13.34
N ALA A 760 11.10 5.24 12.14
CA ALA A 760 10.45 3.98 11.84
C ALA A 760 11.06 3.36 10.59
N SER A 761 11.26 2.05 10.59
CA SER A 761 11.79 1.30 9.47
C SER A 761 10.83 0.16 9.11
N ILE A 762 10.38 0.16 7.87
CA ILE A 762 9.37 -0.73 7.32
C ILE A 762 10.06 -1.66 6.32
N PRO A 763 10.10 -2.98 6.57
CA PRO A 763 10.58 -3.93 5.57
C PRO A 763 9.54 -4.04 4.44
N LEU A 764 9.99 -3.93 3.21
CA LEU A 764 9.17 -4.16 2.03
C LEU A 764 9.58 -5.50 1.41
N SER A 765 8.60 -6.34 1.14
CA SER A 765 8.81 -7.73 0.70
C SER A 765 8.35 -7.96 -0.74
N ASP A 766 8.98 -8.94 -1.41
CA ASP A 766 8.56 -9.44 -2.72
C ASP A 766 7.35 -10.40 -2.64
N ARG A 767 6.93 -10.98 -3.79
CA ARG A 767 5.81 -11.96 -3.84
C ARG A 767 6.08 -13.21 -3.00
N ASN A 768 7.34 -13.53 -2.74
CA ASN A 768 7.75 -14.70 -1.97
C ASN A 768 7.89 -14.39 -0.48
N GLY A 769 7.47 -13.19 -0.04
CA GLY A 769 7.57 -12.75 1.34
C GLY A 769 8.99 -12.34 1.77
N ARG A 770 9.96 -12.37 0.86
CA ARG A 770 11.35 -12.03 1.18
C ARG A 770 11.51 -10.52 1.23
N VAL A 771 12.10 -10.00 2.31
CA VAL A 771 12.47 -8.58 2.41
C VAL A 771 13.50 -8.24 1.34
N VAL A 772 13.17 -7.24 0.53
CA VAL A 772 13.98 -6.78 -0.61
C VAL A 772 14.57 -5.40 -0.36
N VAL A 773 13.85 -4.53 0.36
CA VAL A 773 14.30 -3.18 0.69
C VAL A 773 13.69 -2.76 2.02
N VAL A 774 14.35 -1.85 2.75
CA VAL A 774 13.78 -1.20 3.94
C VAL A 774 13.47 0.25 3.63
N LEU A 775 12.25 0.69 3.93
CA LEU A 775 11.85 2.09 3.95
C LEU A 775 12.04 2.65 5.36
N SER A 776 12.90 3.64 5.54
CA SER A 776 13.12 4.35 6.80
C SER A 776 12.49 5.75 6.76
N LEU A 777 11.70 6.08 7.77
CA LEU A 777 11.02 7.35 8.00
C LEU A 777 11.60 8.01 9.25
N TYR A 778 11.82 9.33 9.19
CA TYR A 778 12.40 10.11 10.28
C TYR A 778 11.42 11.19 10.75
N GLY A 779 11.06 11.13 12.04
CA GLY A 779 10.03 11.97 12.66
C GLY A 779 10.61 13.16 13.44
N ALA A 780 9.87 14.27 13.45
CA ALA A 780 10.23 15.50 14.14
C ALA A 780 10.00 15.46 15.67
N TYR A 781 9.23 14.49 16.16
CA TYR A 781 8.82 14.40 17.56
C TYR A 781 9.18 13.05 18.18
N PRO A 782 9.51 13.00 19.48
CA PRO A 782 9.65 11.75 20.21
C PRO A 782 8.36 10.93 20.17
N ALA A 783 8.49 9.60 20.17
CA ALA A 783 7.42 8.60 20.19
C ALA A 783 6.37 8.69 19.06
N MET A 784 6.64 9.47 18.00
CA MET A 784 5.72 9.71 16.88
C MET A 784 5.19 8.42 16.22
N PHE A 785 5.98 7.34 16.24
CA PHE A 785 5.66 6.07 15.60
C PHE A 785 5.18 4.97 16.56
N GLU A 786 5.02 5.28 17.85
CA GLU A 786 4.76 4.24 18.86
C GLU A 786 3.28 3.91 19.06
N ARG A 787 2.38 4.84 18.73
CA ARG A 787 0.94 4.71 19.03
C ARG A 787 0.19 3.94 17.96
N SER A 788 -0.96 3.37 18.33
CA SER A 788 -1.76 2.49 17.46
C SER A 788 -2.08 3.10 16.09
N ALA A 789 -2.50 4.37 16.05
CA ALA A 789 -2.78 5.05 14.78
C ALA A 789 -1.55 5.18 13.88
N ALA A 790 -0.37 5.46 14.45
CA ALA A 790 0.88 5.51 13.69
C ALA A 790 1.31 4.11 13.24
N ARG A 791 1.16 3.09 14.09
CA ARG A 791 1.42 1.69 13.72
C ARG A 791 0.56 1.23 12.56
N SER A 792 -0.76 1.47 12.64
CA SER A 792 -1.68 1.15 11.53
C SER A 792 -1.32 1.89 10.24
N PHE A 793 -0.85 3.13 10.33
CA PHE A 793 -0.34 3.85 9.15
C PHE A 793 0.91 3.19 8.56
N LEU A 794 1.89 2.82 9.39
CA LEU A 794 3.12 2.15 8.93
C LEU A 794 2.81 0.78 8.31
N ASP A 795 1.91 0.01 8.91
CA ASP A 795 1.45 -1.28 8.38
C ASP A 795 0.78 -1.12 7.01
N ASN A 796 -0.19 -0.21 6.89
CA ASN A 796 -0.90 0.04 5.64
C ASN A 796 0.04 0.55 4.55
N LEU A 797 0.98 1.43 4.91
CA LEU A 797 2.00 1.92 3.99
C LEU A 797 2.91 0.78 3.52
N GLY A 798 3.42 -0.05 4.44
CA GLY A 798 4.27 -1.20 4.13
C GLY A 798 3.58 -2.21 3.22
N GLN A 799 2.31 -2.52 3.48
CA GLN A 799 1.51 -3.41 2.64
C GLN A 799 1.29 -2.83 1.24
N THR A 800 0.94 -1.54 1.16
CA THR A 800 0.72 -0.83 -0.11
C THR A 800 1.97 -0.88 -0.98
N LEU A 801 3.13 -0.54 -0.40
CA LEU A 801 4.40 -0.49 -1.11
C LEU A 801 4.98 -1.90 -1.39
N SER A 802 4.71 -2.90 -0.57
CA SER A 802 5.11 -4.29 -0.86
C SER A 802 4.30 -4.88 -2.01
N ARG A 803 3.00 -4.53 -2.14
CA ARG A 803 2.17 -4.96 -3.29
C ARG A 803 2.60 -4.30 -4.61
N ALA A 804 3.21 -3.13 -4.52
CA ALA A 804 3.75 -2.41 -5.67
C ALA A 804 4.98 -3.09 -6.26
N TRP A 805 5.83 -3.67 -5.39
CA TRP A 805 7.11 -4.24 -5.76
C TRP A 805 7.04 -5.16 -6.99
N PRO A 806 6.16 -6.18 -7.03
CA PRO A 806 6.19 -7.16 -8.09
C PRO A 806 5.46 -6.78 -9.36
N ARG A 807 4.70 -5.68 -9.33
CA ARG A 807 4.02 -5.14 -10.52
C ARG A 807 4.96 -4.27 -11.35
N LEU A 808 6.00 -3.73 -10.70
CA LEU A 808 6.91 -2.75 -11.29
C LEU A 808 8.36 -3.27 -11.42
N HIS A 809 8.68 -4.44 -10.84
CA HIS A 809 9.96 -5.15 -10.96
C HIS A 809 9.79 -6.53 -11.62
N ALA A 810 9.41 -6.55 -12.91
CA ALA A 810 9.36 -7.78 -13.71
C ALA A 810 10.73 -8.20 -14.29
N HIS A 811 11.78 -7.41 -14.10
CA HIS A 811 13.09 -7.65 -14.73
C HIS A 811 14.23 -7.75 -13.70
N GLY A 812 14.50 -8.97 -13.24
CA GLY A 812 15.77 -9.37 -12.65
C GLY A 812 16.10 -8.81 -11.26
N ARG A 813 16.80 -9.60 -10.44
CA ARG A 813 17.39 -9.12 -9.18
C ARG A 813 18.42 -8.05 -9.50
N LEU A 814 18.02 -6.78 -9.40
CA LEU A 814 18.95 -5.68 -9.43
C LEU A 814 19.71 -5.63 -8.11
N GLN A 815 21.04 -5.66 -8.19
CA GLN A 815 21.87 -5.32 -7.03
C GLN A 815 21.65 -3.84 -6.68
N PRO A 816 21.63 -3.44 -5.40
CA PRO A 816 21.46 -2.05 -5.02
C PRO A 816 22.58 -1.19 -5.62
N ILE A 817 22.26 -0.23 -6.50
CA ILE A 817 23.25 0.68 -7.10
C ILE A 817 23.16 2.06 -6.42
N PRO A 818 24.29 2.66 -6.01
CA PRO A 818 24.28 3.99 -5.40
C PRO A 818 23.61 5.06 -6.29
N ILE A 819 22.81 5.96 -5.68
CA ILE A 819 22.16 7.10 -6.37
C ILE A 819 23.15 7.90 -7.23
N ALA A 820 24.36 8.14 -6.71
CA ALA A 820 25.39 8.88 -7.41
C ALA A 820 25.82 8.21 -8.73
N GLN A 821 25.84 6.89 -8.78
CA GLN A 821 26.18 6.12 -9.98
C GLN A 821 25.05 6.20 -11.02
N ARG A 822 23.79 6.10 -10.58
CA ARG A 822 22.63 6.27 -11.47
C ARG A 822 22.56 7.69 -12.05
N GLN A 823 22.79 8.71 -11.22
CA GLN A 823 22.87 10.10 -11.68
C GLN A 823 24.00 10.31 -12.69
N ARG A 824 25.16 9.67 -12.52
CA ARG A 824 26.26 9.70 -13.50
C ARG A 824 25.83 9.17 -14.87
N TRP A 825 25.16 8.03 -14.94
CA TRP A 825 24.68 7.48 -16.22
C TRP A 825 23.63 8.36 -16.88
N ARG A 826 22.68 8.87 -16.09
CA ARG A 826 21.66 9.79 -16.60
C ARG A 826 22.30 11.07 -17.16
N THR A 827 23.22 11.68 -16.41
CA THR A 827 23.95 12.87 -16.87
C THR A 827 24.68 12.59 -18.19
N ALA A 828 25.41 11.48 -18.28
CA ALA A 828 26.10 11.09 -19.50
C ALA A 828 25.16 10.91 -20.71
N LEU A 829 23.98 10.31 -20.52
CA LEU A 829 22.99 10.14 -21.59
C LEU A 829 22.47 11.49 -22.13
N PHE A 830 22.19 12.44 -21.24
CA PHE A 830 21.64 13.74 -21.63
C PHE A 830 22.71 14.70 -22.17
N ASP A 831 23.95 14.58 -21.71
CA ASP A 831 25.12 15.37 -22.16
C ASP A 831 25.83 14.75 -23.39
N HIS A 832 25.07 14.12 -24.28
CA HIS A 832 25.57 13.55 -25.55
C HIS A 832 26.64 12.46 -25.41
N GLY A 833 26.70 11.75 -24.28
CA GLY A 833 27.61 10.63 -24.05
C GLY A 833 27.22 9.31 -24.73
N LEU A 834 26.10 9.26 -25.45
CA LEU A 834 25.65 8.07 -26.19
C LEU A 834 26.59 7.77 -27.38
N ASP A 835 27.07 6.54 -27.46
CA ASP A 835 27.95 6.05 -28.51
C ASP A 835 27.42 4.70 -29.04
N MET A 836 26.94 4.68 -30.29
CA MET A 836 26.42 3.45 -30.93
C MET A 836 27.57 2.64 -31.54
N HIS A 837 27.88 1.51 -30.93
CA HIS A 837 28.78 0.51 -31.50
C HIS A 837 28.01 -0.40 -32.45
N MET A 838 28.72 -1.03 -33.38
CA MET A 838 28.15 -1.81 -34.47
C MET A 838 28.71 -3.22 -34.40
N GLN A 839 27.85 -4.23 -34.34
CA GLN A 839 28.25 -5.61 -34.48
C GLN A 839 27.83 -6.14 -35.86
N PRO A 840 28.78 -6.54 -36.72
CA PRO A 840 28.44 -7.09 -38.03
C PRO A 840 27.68 -8.41 -37.97
N VAL A 841 26.78 -8.57 -38.95
CA VAL A 841 26.00 -9.77 -39.24
C VAL A 841 26.37 -10.23 -40.66
N VAL A 842 26.63 -11.53 -40.83
CA VAL A 842 27.13 -12.12 -42.09
C VAL A 842 26.09 -13.06 -42.68
N ASP A 843 25.84 -12.97 -44.00
CA ASP A 843 25.05 -13.98 -44.73
C ASP A 843 25.91 -15.24 -44.87
N LEU A 844 25.51 -16.30 -44.17
CA LEU A 844 26.30 -17.54 -44.07
C LEU A 844 26.30 -18.32 -45.39
N GLN A 845 25.35 -18.06 -46.29
CA GLN A 845 25.24 -18.74 -47.58
C GLN A 845 26.12 -18.11 -48.65
N THR A 846 26.42 -16.81 -48.55
CA THR A 846 27.34 -16.09 -49.45
C THR A 846 28.72 -15.84 -48.87
N GLY A 847 28.84 -15.89 -47.54
CA GLY A 847 30.03 -15.46 -46.82
C GLY A 847 30.26 -13.94 -46.84
N GLN A 848 29.28 -13.14 -47.29
CA GLN A 848 29.40 -11.69 -47.41
C GLN A 848 28.76 -10.97 -46.22
N PRO A 849 29.30 -9.80 -45.81
CA PRO A 849 28.64 -8.92 -44.86
C PRO A 849 27.21 -8.57 -45.29
N TYR A 850 26.26 -8.74 -44.38
CA TYR A 850 24.82 -8.58 -44.64
C TYR A 850 24.23 -7.33 -43.96
N GLY A 851 24.63 -7.09 -42.71
CA GLY A 851 24.09 -6.01 -41.91
C GLY A 851 24.92 -5.76 -40.66
N VAL A 852 24.42 -4.86 -39.82
CA VAL A 852 24.98 -4.55 -38.51
C VAL A 852 23.87 -4.42 -37.49
N GLU A 853 24.14 -4.85 -36.26
CA GLU A 853 23.33 -4.52 -35.09
C GLU A 853 23.94 -3.33 -34.36
N ALA A 854 23.12 -2.32 -34.09
CA ALA A 854 23.52 -1.12 -33.37
C ALA A 854 23.31 -1.30 -31.86
N LEU A 855 24.42 -1.24 -31.12
CA LEU A 855 24.50 -1.52 -29.69
C LEU A 855 24.90 -0.26 -28.93
N ALA A 856 24.04 0.18 -28.00
CA ALA A 856 24.28 1.39 -27.22
C ALA A 856 25.47 1.23 -26.26
N ARG A 857 26.26 2.28 -26.07
CA ARG A 857 27.27 2.44 -25.01
C ARG A 857 27.15 3.85 -24.44
N LEU A 858 27.45 4.03 -23.16
CA LEU A 858 27.49 5.35 -22.53
C LEU A 858 28.92 5.72 -22.16
N ARG A 859 29.43 6.78 -22.76
CA ARG A 859 30.73 7.38 -22.42
C ARG A 859 30.57 8.29 -21.21
N LEU A 860 31.24 7.94 -20.11
CA LEU A 860 31.21 8.70 -18.86
C LEU A 860 32.25 9.83 -18.89
N GLY A 861 32.11 10.80 -17.97
CA GLY A 861 32.99 11.97 -17.89
C GLY A 861 34.47 11.67 -17.61
N ASP A 862 34.80 10.47 -17.14
CA ASP A 862 36.17 9.97 -16.96
C ASP A 862 36.72 9.25 -18.21
N GLY A 863 35.93 9.17 -19.28
CA GLY A 863 36.28 8.50 -20.55
C GLY A 863 35.96 7.01 -20.60
N SER A 864 35.51 6.38 -19.50
CA SER A 864 35.09 4.98 -19.47
C SER A 864 33.77 4.76 -20.22
N LEU A 865 33.52 3.51 -20.64
CA LEU A 865 32.30 3.10 -21.35
C LEU A 865 31.46 2.18 -20.45
N ALA A 866 30.23 2.60 -20.15
CA ALA A 866 29.23 1.75 -19.50
C ALA A 866 28.46 0.93 -20.55
N MET A 867 28.27 -0.35 -20.25
CA MET A 867 27.60 -1.34 -21.09
C MET A 867 26.09 -1.35 -20.81
N PRO A 868 25.23 -1.71 -21.78
CA PRO A 868 23.77 -1.72 -21.62
C PRO A 868 23.27 -2.48 -20.40
N GLY A 869 23.86 -3.64 -20.10
CA GLY A 869 23.48 -4.44 -18.93
C GLY A 869 23.71 -3.73 -17.59
N GLU A 870 24.54 -2.68 -17.54
CA GLU A 870 24.78 -1.90 -16.33
C GLU A 870 23.70 -0.85 -16.11
N PHE A 871 23.25 -0.17 -17.16
CA PHE A 871 22.38 1.02 -17.03
C PHE A 871 20.92 0.81 -17.47
N LEU A 872 20.64 -0.09 -18.43
CA LEU A 872 19.28 -0.28 -18.98
C LEU A 872 18.24 -0.61 -17.90
N PRO A 873 18.50 -1.49 -16.91
CA PRO A 873 17.50 -1.81 -15.89
C PRO A 873 17.10 -0.63 -14.99
N TRP A 874 17.90 0.45 -14.99
CA TRP A 874 17.70 1.62 -14.13
C TRP A 874 17.10 2.81 -14.87
N PHE A 875 16.91 2.70 -16.17
CA PHE A 875 16.39 3.78 -17.00
C PHE A 875 14.86 3.77 -16.98
N GLY A 876 14.29 4.96 -16.76
CA GLY A 876 12.84 5.16 -16.85
C GLY A 876 12.43 5.46 -18.28
N HIS A 877 11.15 5.77 -18.45
CA HIS A 877 10.54 6.05 -19.75
C HIS A 877 11.27 7.17 -20.52
N ALA A 878 11.62 8.26 -19.83
CA ALA A 878 12.31 9.40 -20.45
C ALA A 878 13.73 9.03 -20.91
N GLU A 879 14.49 8.30 -20.10
CA GLU A 879 15.83 7.84 -20.44
C GLU A 879 15.80 6.83 -21.59
N LEU A 880 14.91 5.83 -21.57
CA LEU A 880 14.77 4.84 -22.65
C LEU A 880 14.35 5.50 -23.97
N SER A 881 13.42 6.46 -23.93
CA SER A 881 13.02 7.24 -25.11
C SER A 881 14.18 8.04 -25.69
N ARG A 882 14.95 8.72 -24.83
CA ARG A 882 16.12 9.50 -25.25
C ARG A 882 17.20 8.60 -25.84
N LEU A 883 17.47 7.46 -25.20
CA LEU A 883 18.44 6.46 -25.65
C LEU A 883 18.04 5.92 -27.03
N PHE A 884 16.80 5.46 -27.19
CA PHE A 884 16.32 4.89 -28.45
C PHE A 884 16.35 5.92 -29.58
N ARG A 885 15.74 7.10 -29.40
CA ARG A 885 15.68 8.13 -30.46
C ARG A 885 17.07 8.66 -30.82
N GLY A 886 17.93 8.87 -29.82
CA GLY A 886 19.32 9.26 -30.04
C GLY A 886 20.11 8.19 -30.78
N GLY A 887 19.97 6.94 -30.37
CA GLY A 887 20.64 5.79 -30.97
C GLY A 887 20.21 5.52 -32.40
N LEU A 888 18.90 5.58 -32.68
CA LEU A 888 18.33 5.43 -34.03
C LEU A 888 18.91 6.48 -34.99
N ASN A 889 18.91 7.75 -34.59
CA ASN A 889 19.45 8.84 -35.41
C ASN A 889 20.96 8.69 -35.66
N GLN A 890 21.73 8.32 -34.63
CA GLN A 890 23.17 8.06 -34.78
C GLN A 890 23.42 6.90 -35.74
N ALA A 891 22.71 5.78 -35.57
CA ALA A 891 22.86 4.59 -36.39
C ALA A 891 22.46 4.83 -37.86
N LEU A 892 21.32 5.48 -38.13
CA LEU A 892 20.92 5.86 -39.48
C LEU A 892 21.91 6.85 -40.13
N GLY A 893 22.47 7.77 -39.33
CA GLY A 893 23.54 8.66 -39.77
C GLY A 893 24.81 7.91 -40.19
N HIS A 894 25.14 6.79 -39.54
CA HIS A 894 26.25 5.92 -39.96
C HIS A 894 25.94 5.17 -41.26
N ILE A 895 24.73 4.64 -41.42
CA ILE A 895 24.29 4.00 -42.67
C ILE A 895 24.39 4.95 -43.85
N THR A 896 23.94 6.20 -43.68
CA THR A 896 24.00 7.24 -44.72
C THR A 896 25.44 7.50 -45.19
N ARG A 897 26.42 7.48 -44.26
CA ARG A 897 27.83 7.67 -44.59
C ARG A 897 28.40 6.46 -45.34
N TRP A 898 28.09 5.25 -44.89
CA TRP A 898 28.55 4.05 -45.57
C TRP A 898 27.96 3.91 -46.97
N ASP A 899 26.71 4.32 -47.19
CA ASP A 899 26.10 4.36 -48.52
C ASP A 899 26.88 5.29 -49.48
N ALA A 900 27.34 6.44 -48.98
CA ALA A 900 28.18 7.36 -49.75
C ALA A 900 29.55 6.74 -50.12
N ASP A 901 30.05 5.85 -49.27
CA ASP A 901 31.29 5.09 -49.49
C ASP A 901 31.07 3.79 -50.31
N GLY A 902 29.86 3.57 -50.83
CA GLY A 902 29.49 2.39 -51.62
C GLY A 902 29.27 1.11 -50.79
N ILE A 903 29.20 1.21 -49.46
CA ILE A 903 28.98 0.09 -48.54
C ILE A 903 27.51 0.05 -48.13
N ARG A 904 26.79 -0.93 -48.64
CA ARG A 904 25.34 -1.05 -48.43
C ARG A 904 25.01 -2.16 -47.43
N LEU A 905 24.73 -1.79 -46.18
CA LEU A 905 24.41 -2.71 -45.08
C LEU A 905 22.98 -2.49 -44.54
N LYS A 906 22.36 -3.52 -43.98
CA LYS A 906 21.15 -3.36 -43.16
C LYS A 906 21.49 -2.94 -41.74
N LEU A 907 20.54 -2.27 -41.09
CA LEU A 907 20.63 -1.83 -39.71
C LEU A 907 19.60 -2.57 -38.88
N ASN A 908 20.06 -3.25 -37.82
CA ASN A 908 19.21 -3.75 -36.76
C ASN A 908 19.37 -2.88 -35.51
N ILE A 909 18.27 -2.63 -34.81
CA ILE A 909 18.28 -1.91 -33.53
C ILE A 909 17.23 -2.48 -32.58
N ASN A 910 17.59 -2.58 -31.30
CA ASN A 910 16.68 -3.00 -30.25
C ASN A 910 15.54 -1.98 -30.03
N MET A 911 14.32 -2.50 -29.91
CA MET A 911 13.11 -1.71 -29.65
C MET A 911 12.58 -2.00 -28.23
N PRO A 912 12.77 -1.06 -27.27
CA PRO A 912 12.17 -1.18 -25.95
C PRO A 912 10.64 -1.13 -26.04
N LEU A 913 9.96 -2.05 -25.35
CA LEU A 913 8.49 -2.13 -25.38
C LEU A 913 7.84 -0.84 -24.86
N GLU A 914 8.44 -0.18 -23.86
CA GLU A 914 7.97 1.07 -23.27
C GLU A 914 7.97 2.22 -24.28
N VAL A 915 8.88 2.18 -25.26
CA VAL A 915 8.97 3.16 -26.33
C VAL A 915 7.99 2.79 -27.45
N LEU A 916 7.87 1.51 -27.79
CA LEU A 916 6.92 1.01 -28.79
C LEU A 916 5.47 1.39 -28.46
N LEU A 917 5.09 1.38 -27.19
CA LEU A 917 3.74 1.69 -26.74
C LEU A 917 3.41 3.20 -26.69
N GLN A 918 4.37 4.08 -26.99
CA GLN A 918 4.13 5.52 -27.08
C GLN A 918 3.35 5.87 -28.34
N ALA A 919 2.43 6.81 -28.20
CA ALA A 919 1.58 7.26 -29.30
C ALA A 919 2.39 7.85 -30.48
N ASP A 920 3.53 8.50 -30.21
CA ASP A 920 4.35 9.18 -31.21
C ASP A 920 5.56 8.36 -31.70
N CYS A 921 5.66 7.09 -31.30
CA CYS A 921 6.79 6.23 -31.65
C CYS A 921 6.90 6.01 -33.17
N CYS A 922 5.80 5.58 -33.80
CA CYS A 922 5.77 5.31 -35.24
C CYS A 922 6.08 6.56 -36.07
N ASP A 923 5.52 7.71 -35.68
CA ASP A 923 5.78 9.00 -36.32
C ASP A 923 7.26 9.40 -36.21
N SER A 924 7.86 9.16 -35.05
CA SER A 924 9.28 9.43 -34.80
C SER A 924 10.20 8.56 -35.65
N VAL A 925 9.88 7.26 -35.78
CA VAL A 925 10.62 6.33 -36.65
C VAL A 925 10.51 6.76 -38.11
N HIS A 926 9.30 7.11 -38.56
CA HIS A 926 9.08 7.57 -39.92
C HIS A 926 9.87 8.85 -40.23
N ALA A 927 9.85 9.83 -39.33
CA ALA A 927 10.61 11.07 -39.45
C ALA A 927 12.12 10.80 -39.52
N ALA A 928 12.65 9.91 -38.68
CA ALA A 928 14.08 9.56 -38.69
C ALA A 928 14.52 8.91 -40.01
N LEU A 929 13.72 7.99 -40.56
CA LEU A 929 14.00 7.36 -41.86
C LEU A 929 13.94 8.36 -43.02
N GLN A 930 12.95 9.25 -43.02
CA GLN A 930 12.85 10.33 -44.01
C GLN A 930 14.05 11.27 -43.94
N GLN A 931 14.44 11.69 -42.75
CA GLN A 931 15.57 12.60 -42.54
C GLN A 931 16.89 11.99 -43.00
N ALA A 932 17.09 10.68 -42.77
CA ALA A 932 18.27 9.96 -43.21
C ALA A 932 18.23 9.55 -44.70
N ASN A 933 17.09 9.71 -45.38
CA ASN A 933 16.85 9.22 -46.74
C ASN A 933 17.17 7.72 -46.90
N ILE A 934 16.81 6.92 -45.90
CA ILE A 934 17.02 5.47 -45.88
C ILE A 934 15.68 4.76 -46.13
N ALA A 935 15.69 3.79 -47.04
CA ALA A 935 14.51 2.98 -47.32
C ALA A 935 14.08 2.20 -46.06
N PRO A 936 12.77 2.18 -45.69
CA PRO A 936 12.30 1.55 -44.45
C PRO A 936 12.72 0.09 -44.28
N ASP A 937 12.77 -0.68 -45.37
CA ASP A 937 13.11 -2.11 -45.37
C ASP A 937 14.59 -2.41 -45.05
N ARG A 938 15.44 -1.38 -44.98
CA ARG A 938 16.83 -1.47 -44.50
C ARG A 938 16.98 -1.38 -42.99
N LEU A 939 15.93 -0.98 -42.28
CA LEU A 939 15.88 -0.94 -40.83
C LEU A 939 15.07 -2.14 -40.31
N ALA A 940 15.63 -2.88 -39.37
CA ALA A 940 14.94 -3.92 -38.63
C ALA A 940 14.91 -3.57 -37.14
N PHE A 941 13.75 -3.73 -36.52
CA PHE A 941 13.57 -3.61 -35.07
C PHE A 941 13.56 -4.98 -34.41
N GLU A 942 14.40 -5.13 -33.39
CA GLU A 942 14.50 -6.36 -32.59
C GLU A 942 13.60 -6.22 -31.36
N ILE A 943 12.70 -7.19 -31.16
CA ILE A 943 11.72 -7.23 -30.07
C ILE A 943 11.90 -8.55 -29.34
N LEU A 944 12.16 -8.48 -28.02
CA LEU A 944 12.39 -9.63 -27.15
C LEU A 944 11.18 -10.56 -27.04
N GLU A 945 11.45 -11.86 -26.95
CA GLU A 945 10.47 -12.95 -26.75
C GLU A 945 9.61 -12.76 -25.49
N SER A 946 10.26 -12.40 -24.38
CA SER A 946 9.78 -12.49 -22.99
C SER A 946 9.16 -11.21 -22.43
N ALA A 947 8.84 -10.22 -23.28
CA ALA A 947 8.18 -9.00 -22.82
C ALA A 947 6.71 -9.31 -22.40
N GLU A 948 6.55 -9.74 -21.15
CA GLU A 948 5.26 -9.94 -20.49
C GLU A 948 4.60 -8.59 -20.24
N PHE A 949 3.36 -8.45 -20.70
CA PHE A 949 2.59 -7.23 -20.62
C PHE A 949 1.15 -7.57 -20.25
N ASP A 950 0.53 -6.76 -19.38
CA ASP A 950 -0.81 -7.00 -18.86
C ASP A 950 -1.91 -6.93 -19.95
N ASP A 951 -1.65 -6.26 -21.08
CA ASP A 951 -2.55 -6.14 -22.23
C ASP A 951 -1.90 -6.65 -23.54
N PRO A 952 -2.05 -7.95 -23.86
CA PRO A 952 -1.49 -8.55 -25.07
C PRO A 952 -2.01 -7.89 -26.37
N GLN A 953 -3.23 -7.36 -26.36
CA GLN A 953 -3.87 -6.81 -27.56
C GLN A 953 -3.25 -5.46 -27.92
N ARG A 954 -3.06 -4.57 -26.93
CA ARG A 954 -2.39 -3.28 -27.13
C ARG A 954 -0.96 -3.43 -27.65
N ARG A 955 -0.21 -4.41 -27.15
CA ARG A 955 1.14 -4.73 -27.65
C ARG A 955 1.09 -5.16 -29.10
N ASP A 956 0.25 -6.14 -29.42
CA ASP A 956 0.15 -6.71 -30.76
C ASP A 956 -0.26 -5.65 -31.80
N ASP A 957 -1.12 -4.70 -31.42
CA ASP A 957 -1.50 -3.57 -32.26
C ASP A 957 -0.36 -2.57 -32.46
N ALA A 958 0.45 -2.31 -31.43
CA ALA A 958 1.65 -1.48 -31.56
C ALA A 958 2.71 -2.13 -32.48
N VAL A 959 2.90 -3.45 -32.37
CA VAL A 959 3.79 -4.22 -33.28
C VAL A 959 3.30 -4.11 -34.73
N ARG A 960 1.98 -4.22 -34.96
CA ARG A 960 1.38 -4.03 -36.30
C ARG A 960 1.56 -2.59 -36.81
N ALA A 961 1.39 -1.59 -35.96
CA ALA A 961 1.60 -0.19 -36.31
C ALA A 961 3.07 0.09 -36.68
N LEU A 962 4.02 -0.48 -35.94
CA LEU A 962 5.44 -0.35 -36.25
C LEU A 962 5.78 -1.01 -37.59
N ALA A 963 5.24 -2.20 -37.88
CA ALA A 963 5.41 -2.84 -39.18
C ALA A 963 4.83 -2.01 -40.34
N ALA A 964 3.75 -1.26 -40.09
CA ALA A 964 3.13 -0.39 -41.10
C ALA A 964 4.02 0.80 -41.51
N THR A 965 5.08 1.12 -40.75
CA THR A 965 6.10 2.10 -41.18
C THR A 965 6.94 1.62 -42.37
N GLY A 966 6.87 0.33 -42.69
CA GLY A 966 7.69 -0.33 -43.71
C GLY A 966 9.01 -0.91 -43.17
N ALA A 967 9.35 -0.65 -41.90
CA ALA A 967 10.48 -1.29 -41.22
C ALA A 967 10.25 -2.79 -41.03
N ARG A 968 11.34 -3.56 -41.03
CA ARG A 968 11.31 -4.99 -40.76
C ARG A 968 11.27 -5.24 -39.25
N LEU A 969 10.74 -6.39 -38.87
CA LEU A 969 10.66 -6.83 -37.48
C LEU A 969 11.41 -8.14 -37.31
N ALA A 970 12.25 -8.20 -36.29
CA ALA A 970 12.98 -9.37 -35.86
C ALA A 970 12.50 -9.76 -34.46
N MET A 971 12.21 -11.05 -34.27
CA MET A 971 12.01 -11.61 -32.93
C MET A 971 13.35 -12.01 -32.37
N ASP A 972 13.66 -11.48 -31.19
CA ASP A 972 14.93 -11.72 -30.49
C ASP A 972 14.77 -12.78 -29.40
N ASP A 973 15.87 -13.45 -29.05
CA ASP A 973 15.98 -14.50 -28.02
C ASP A 973 15.08 -15.75 -28.21
N LEU A 974 14.90 -16.28 -29.42
CA LEU A 974 14.07 -17.49 -29.61
C LEU A 974 14.72 -18.73 -28.94
N GLY A 975 14.12 -19.21 -27.85
CA GLY A 975 14.54 -20.43 -27.16
C GLY A 975 14.03 -20.59 -25.73
N SER A 976 13.34 -19.59 -25.17
CA SER A 976 12.98 -19.53 -23.75
C SER A 976 11.51 -19.88 -23.43
N GLY A 977 10.59 -19.97 -24.41
CA GLY A 977 9.19 -20.32 -24.12
C GLY A 977 8.29 -20.73 -25.31
N TYR A 978 7.14 -21.37 -25.00
CA TYR A 978 6.18 -21.92 -25.99
C TYR A 978 5.23 -20.85 -26.61
N SER A 979 5.15 -19.64 -26.03
CA SER A 979 4.27 -18.54 -26.49
C SER A 979 4.66 -17.99 -27.87
N SER A 980 5.88 -18.27 -28.31
CA SER A 980 6.57 -17.52 -29.37
C SER A 980 6.27 -18.04 -30.77
N LEU A 981 6.02 -19.34 -30.91
CA LEU A 981 5.62 -19.93 -32.19
C LEU A 981 4.22 -19.47 -32.63
N LEU A 982 3.30 -19.25 -31.69
CA LEU A 982 1.98 -18.68 -31.99
C LEU A 982 2.11 -17.22 -32.44
N ARG A 983 2.96 -16.42 -31.78
CA ARG A 983 3.21 -15.01 -32.16
C ARG A 983 3.88 -14.89 -33.52
N LEU A 984 4.85 -15.75 -33.83
CA LEU A 984 5.51 -15.80 -35.15
C LEU A 984 4.52 -16.07 -36.29
N ARG A 985 3.38 -16.72 -36.00
CA ARG A 985 2.33 -16.96 -36.98
C ARG A 985 1.34 -15.79 -37.13
N THR A 986 1.06 -15.06 -36.04
CA THR A 986 -0.01 -14.05 -36.00
C THR A 986 0.48 -12.61 -36.20
N LEU A 987 1.77 -12.35 -35.94
CA LEU A 987 2.38 -11.02 -36.03
C LEU A 987 3.33 -10.91 -37.23
N PRO A 988 3.53 -9.70 -37.79
CA PRO A 988 4.29 -9.49 -39.02
C PRO A 988 5.82 -9.53 -38.81
N PHE A 989 6.31 -10.59 -38.18
CA PHE A 989 7.75 -10.84 -38.06
C PHE A 989 8.36 -11.31 -39.38
N HIS A 990 9.59 -10.90 -39.61
CA HIS A 990 10.35 -11.19 -40.82
C HIS A 990 11.59 -12.02 -40.53
N THR A 991 12.21 -11.76 -39.39
CA THR A 991 13.44 -12.39 -38.94
C THR A 991 13.23 -13.00 -37.57
N VAL A 992 13.94 -14.09 -37.30
CA VAL A 992 14.07 -14.64 -35.96
C VAL A 992 15.55 -14.84 -35.64
N LYS A 993 15.94 -14.47 -34.43
CA LYS A 993 17.29 -14.66 -33.90
C LYS A 993 17.26 -15.82 -32.91
N ILE A 994 18.14 -16.80 -33.11
CA ILE A 994 18.33 -17.92 -32.18
C ILE A 994 19.34 -17.50 -31.12
N ASP A 995 18.94 -17.60 -29.85
CA ASP A 995 19.70 -17.11 -28.69
C ASP A 995 21.11 -17.71 -28.56
N GLN A 996 22.06 -16.88 -28.13
CA GLN A 996 23.44 -17.28 -27.86
C GLN A 996 23.56 -18.27 -26.70
N GLY A 997 22.67 -18.23 -25.70
CA GLY A 997 22.65 -19.13 -24.55
C GLY A 997 22.51 -20.57 -25.01
N LEU A 998 21.55 -20.83 -25.91
CA LEU A 998 21.38 -22.13 -26.55
C LEU A 998 22.61 -22.58 -27.34
N VAL A 999 23.21 -21.67 -28.11
CA VAL A 999 24.36 -21.98 -28.98
C VAL A 999 25.62 -22.30 -28.17
N ARG A 1000 25.81 -21.64 -27.02
CA ARG A 1000 26.95 -21.90 -26.11
C ARG A 1000 26.93 -23.31 -25.51
N GLU A 1001 25.77 -23.94 -25.39
CA GLU A 1001 25.65 -25.31 -24.86
C GLU A 1001 26.21 -26.38 -25.81
N ALA A 1002 26.45 -26.04 -27.08
CA ALA A 1002 27.01 -26.97 -28.07
C ALA A 1002 28.39 -27.51 -27.68
N GLY A 1003 29.13 -26.84 -26.79
CA GLY A 1003 30.39 -27.36 -26.24
C GLY A 1003 30.20 -28.49 -25.21
N ARG A 1004 29.00 -28.62 -24.62
CA ARG A 1004 28.66 -29.61 -23.59
C ARG A 1004 27.90 -30.81 -24.16
N ASP A 1005 26.90 -30.55 -25.01
CA ASP A 1005 26.16 -31.60 -25.73
C ASP A 1005 26.02 -31.23 -27.23
N PRO A 1006 27.06 -31.50 -28.03
CA PRO A 1006 27.05 -31.18 -29.45
C PRO A 1006 25.86 -31.78 -30.20
N ALA A 1007 25.55 -33.06 -29.99
CA ALA A 1007 24.55 -33.79 -30.77
C ALA A 1007 23.13 -33.24 -30.55
N GLN A 1008 22.75 -33.02 -29.29
CA GLN A 1008 21.43 -32.50 -28.95
C GLN A 1008 21.27 -31.05 -29.39
N VAL A 1009 22.26 -30.19 -29.12
CA VAL A 1009 22.19 -28.75 -29.44
C VAL A 1009 22.19 -28.52 -30.95
N ILE A 1010 23.04 -29.21 -31.71
CA ILE A 1010 23.04 -29.13 -33.18
C ILE A 1010 21.71 -29.61 -33.76
N GLY A 1011 21.14 -30.69 -33.21
CA GLY A 1011 19.83 -31.17 -33.63
C GLY A 1011 18.70 -30.18 -33.33
N PHE A 1012 18.75 -29.54 -32.16
CA PHE A 1012 17.76 -28.56 -31.74
C PHE A 1012 17.85 -27.24 -32.52
N ILE A 1013 19.05 -26.69 -32.72
CA ILE A 1013 19.28 -25.55 -33.61
C ILE A 1013 18.80 -25.89 -35.02
N GLY A 1014 19.10 -27.09 -35.53
CA GLY A 1014 18.63 -27.57 -36.82
C GLY A 1014 17.09 -27.59 -36.92
N ALA A 1015 16.41 -28.09 -35.90
CA ALA A 1015 14.95 -28.13 -35.84
C ALA A 1015 14.34 -26.71 -35.80
N LEU A 1016 14.91 -25.79 -35.01
CA LEU A 1016 14.48 -24.39 -34.93
C LEU A 1016 14.66 -23.67 -36.27
N VAL A 1017 15.82 -23.84 -36.92
CA VAL A 1017 16.10 -23.29 -38.25
C VAL A 1017 15.04 -23.80 -39.24
N GLN A 1018 14.76 -25.10 -39.28
CA GLN A 1018 13.75 -25.66 -40.19
C GLN A 1018 12.34 -25.14 -39.90
N LEU A 1019 11.95 -25.05 -38.62
CA LEU A 1019 10.65 -24.56 -38.20
C LEU A 1019 10.44 -23.10 -38.61
N ALA A 1020 11.37 -22.22 -38.27
CA ALA A 1020 11.31 -20.81 -38.61
C ALA A 1020 11.28 -20.60 -40.14
N GLN A 1021 12.10 -21.37 -40.87
CA GLN A 1021 12.08 -21.33 -42.33
C GLN A 1021 10.78 -21.86 -42.92
N SER A 1022 10.11 -22.84 -42.30
CA SER A 1022 8.80 -23.31 -42.75
C SER A 1022 7.70 -22.24 -42.62
N LEU A 1023 7.86 -21.33 -41.65
CA LEU A 1023 7.02 -20.14 -41.47
C LEU A 1023 7.39 -18.98 -42.41
N GLY A 1024 8.41 -19.16 -43.26
CA GLY A 1024 8.87 -18.15 -44.21
C GLY A 1024 9.80 -17.08 -43.62
N LEU A 1025 10.29 -17.27 -42.40
CA LEU A 1025 11.15 -16.31 -41.69
C LEU A 1025 12.63 -16.45 -42.10
N TRP A 1026 13.37 -15.35 -41.98
CA TRP A 1026 14.83 -15.30 -42.09
C TRP A 1026 15.47 -15.66 -40.75
N VAL A 1027 16.39 -16.61 -40.71
CA VAL A 1027 16.98 -17.11 -39.46
C VAL A 1027 18.40 -16.60 -39.27
N VAL A 1028 18.64 -15.93 -38.14
CA VAL A 1028 19.96 -15.48 -37.69
C VAL A 1028 20.35 -16.32 -36.48
N VAL A 1029 21.55 -16.87 -36.47
CA VAL A 1029 22.09 -17.59 -35.29
C VAL A 1029 23.09 -16.68 -34.57
N GLU A 1030 22.86 -16.45 -33.29
CA GLU A 1030 23.75 -15.66 -32.44
C GLU A 1030 24.75 -16.50 -31.66
N GLY A 1031 25.70 -15.85 -30.98
CA GLY A 1031 26.66 -16.57 -30.14
C GLY A 1031 27.63 -17.46 -30.92
N LEU A 1032 27.85 -17.18 -32.21
CA LEU A 1032 28.85 -17.88 -33.04
C LEU A 1032 30.26 -17.45 -32.63
N GLU A 1033 30.73 -17.98 -31.49
CA GLU A 1033 31.99 -17.60 -30.85
C GLU A 1033 33.21 -18.34 -31.40
N THR A 1034 33.02 -19.48 -32.08
CA THR A 1034 34.08 -20.29 -32.68
C THR A 1034 33.82 -20.58 -34.17
N PRO A 1035 34.88 -20.83 -34.97
CA PRO A 1035 34.72 -21.21 -36.39
C PRO A 1035 33.84 -22.46 -36.59
N ASP A 1036 33.94 -23.45 -35.69
CA ASP A 1036 33.16 -24.69 -35.73
C ASP A 1036 31.65 -24.42 -35.61
N LEU A 1037 31.25 -23.44 -34.79
CA LEU A 1037 29.84 -23.02 -34.67
C LEU A 1037 29.36 -22.30 -35.92
N VAL A 1038 30.21 -21.46 -36.53
CA VAL A 1038 29.91 -20.81 -37.81
C VAL A 1038 29.69 -21.86 -38.90
N GLU A 1039 30.53 -22.90 -38.94
CA GLU A 1039 30.41 -23.99 -39.90
C GLU A 1039 29.13 -24.80 -39.69
N ALA A 1040 28.86 -25.20 -38.45
CA ALA A 1040 27.65 -25.93 -38.09
C ALA A 1040 26.36 -25.15 -38.47
N ALA A 1041 26.24 -23.88 -38.05
CA ALA A 1041 25.09 -23.05 -38.38
C ALA A 1041 24.88 -22.90 -39.90
N THR A 1042 25.97 -22.78 -40.66
CA THR A 1042 25.93 -22.69 -42.11
C THR A 1042 25.37 -23.97 -42.75
N LEU A 1043 25.81 -25.14 -42.27
CA LEU A 1043 25.40 -26.47 -42.77
C LEU A 1043 23.97 -26.84 -42.39
N LEU A 1044 23.53 -26.48 -41.18
CA LEU A 1044 22.13 -26.59 -40.75
C LEU A 1044 21.18 -25.70 -41.59
N GLY A 1045 21.74 -24.78 -42.36
CA GLY A 1045 21.02 -23.97 -43.32
C GLY A 1045 20.49 -22.65 -42.77
N ALA A 1046 21.09 -22.13 -41.69
CA ALA A 1046 20.83 -20.78 -41.22
C ALA A 1046 21.13 -19.75 -42.33
N ASP A 1047 20.35 -18.66 -42.36
CA ASP A 1047 20.46 -17.66 -43.41
C ASP A 1047 21.58 -16.65 -43.10
N ALA A 1048 21.71 -16.25 -41.82
CA ALA A 1048 22.75 -15.34 -41.34
C ALA A 1048 23.30 -15.73 -39.97
N GLY A 1049 24.45 -15.16 -39.59
CA GLY A 1049 25.11 -15.44 -38.33
C GLY A 1049 25.74 -14.18 -37.70
N GLN A 1050 25.77 -14.18 -36.37
CA GLN A 1050 26.39 -13.13 -35.56
C GLN A 1050 27.13 -13.75 -34.37
N GLY A 1051 28.32 -13.23 -34.07
CA GLY A 1051 29.13 -13.75 -32.96
C GLY A 1051 30.60 -13.36 -33.07
N TYR A 1052 31.37 -13.64 -32.02
CA TYR A 1052 32.76 -13.18 -31.91
C TYR A 1052 33.73 -13.86 -32.89
N ALA A 1053 33.40 -15.04 -33.44
CA ALA A 1053 34.20 -15.64 -34.51
C ALA A 1053 34.08 -14.87 -35.84
N LEU A 1054 33.00 -14.11 -36.01
CA LEU A 1054 32.79 -13.25 -37.18
C LEU A 1054 33.31 -11.84 -36.91
N ALA A 1055 32.80 -11.20 -35.85
CA ALA A 1055 33.22 -9.89 -35.39
C ALA A 1055 32.72 -9.58 -33.97
N LYS A 1056 33.57 -8.95 -33.17
CA LYS A 1056 33.15 -8.27 -31.93
C LYS A 1056 32.44 -6.95 -32.26
N PRO A 1057 31.56 -6.45 -31.38
CA PRO A 1057 31.07 -5.07 -31.47
C PRO A 1057 32.23 -4.08 -31.59
N MET A 1058 32.15 -3.17 -32.54
CA MET A 1058 33.21 -2.20 -32.83
C MET A 1058 32.65 -0.79 -33.01
N PRO A 1059 33.45 0.27 -32.79
CA PRO A 1059 33.05 1.63 -33.15
C PRO A 1059 32.65 1.71 -34.63
N ALA A 1060 31.59 2.48 -34.94
CA ALA A 1060 31.05 2.58 -36.31
C ALA A 1060 32.10 3.01 -37.37
N ALA A 1061 33.14 3.74 -36.97
CA ALA A 1061 34.23 4.13 -37.86
C ALA A 1061 35.06 2.94 -38.40
N GLN A 1062 35.10 1.81 -37.69
CA GLN A 1062 35.88 0.63 -38.06
C GLN A 1062 35.14 -0.33 -38.99
N VAL A 1063 33.81 -0.19 -39.11
CA VAL A 1063 32.96 -1.10 -39.89
C VAL A 1063 33.34 -1.10 -41.38
N ALA A 1064 33.61 0.06 -41.96
CA ALA A 1064 33.93 0.17 -43.38
C ALA A 1064 35.20 -0.60 -43.75
N ASP A 1065 36.23 -0.51 -42.92
CA ASP A 1065 37.49 -1.24 -43.12
C ASP A 1065 37.32 -2.73 -42.86
N TRP A 1066 36.50 -3.10 -41.88
CA TRP A 1066 36.16 -4.50 -41.64
C TRP A 1066 35.45 -5.12 -42.85
N VAL A 1067 34.42 -4.46 -43.41
CA VAL A 1067 33.67 -4.95 -44.58
C VAL A 1067 34.59 -5.21 -45.78
N ARG A 1068 35.54 -4.30 -46.05
CA ARG A 1068 36.46 -4.44 -47.20
C ARG A 1068 37.46 -5.59 -47.05
N ASN A 1069 37.79 -5.98 -45.82
CA ASN A 1069 38.83 -6.97 -45.54
C ASN A 1069 38.30 -8.31 -45.01
N PHE A 1070 37.00 -8.40 -44.72
CA PHE A 1070 36.39 -9.58 -44.13
C PHE A 1070 36.37 -10.76 -45.11
N HIS A 1071 36.75 -11.93 -44.61
CA HIS A 1071 36.65 -13.20 -45.31
C HIS A 1071 36.00 -14.20 -44.36
N CYS A 1072 34.91 -14.84 -44.80
CA CYS A 1072 34.22 -15.84 -43.99
C CYS A 1072 35.16 -17.04 -43.71
N PRO A 1073 35.32 -17.48 -42.46
CA PRO A 1073 36.32 -18.47 -42.09
C PRO A 1073 35.97 -19.92 -42.51
N VAL A 1074 34.86 -20.14 -43.22
CA VAL A 1074 34.29 -21.47 -43.49
C VAL A 1074 33.98 -21.66 -44.98
N ASP A 1075 34.31 -22.84 -45.53
CA ASP A 1075 33.80 -23.32 -46.82
C ASP A 1075 32.63 -24.30 -46.60
N PRO A 1076 31.37 -23.90 -46.86
CA PRO A 1076 30.20 -24.77 -46.64
C PRO A 1076 30.14 -26.00 -47.55
N ARG A 1077 31.05 -26.14 -48.52
CA ARG A 1077 31.12 -27.32 -49.41
C ARG A 1077 32.04 -28.41 -48.87
N GLN A 1078 32.89 -28.10 -47.89
CA GLN A 1078 33.87 -29.03 -47.31
C GLN A 1078 33.89 -28.87 -45.78
N PRO A 1079 32.99 -29.55 -45.05
CA PRO A 1079 33.00 -29.50 -43.58
C PRO A 1079 34.35 -29.99 -43.04
N ALA A 1080 35.01 -29.17 -42.24
CA ALA A 1080 36.34 -29.43 -41.69
C ALA A 1080 36.34 -29.62 -40.17
N THR A 1081 35.24 -29.30 -39.49
CA THR A 1081 35.13 -29.30 -38.03
C THR A 1081 34.20 -30.42 -37.52
N PRO A 1082 34.39 -30.91 -36.28
CA PRO A 1082 33.53 -31.93 -35.70
C PRO A 1082 32.04 -31.53 -35.62
N LEU A 1083 31.76 -30.26 -35.28
CA LEU A 1083 30.39 -29.73 -35.24
C LEU A 1083 29.79 -29.62 -36.65
N GLY A 1084 30.59 -29.27 -37.64
CA GLY A 1084 30.16 -29.25 -39.04
C GLY A 1084 29.80 -30.64 -39.58
N LEU A 1085 30.61 -31.67 -39.27
CA LEU A 1085 30.30 -33.06 -39.64
C LEU A 1085 29.00 -33.54 -39.00
N LEU A 1086 28.80 -33.24 -37.72
CA LEU A 1086 27.57 -33.58 -37.00
C LEU A 1086 26.34 -32.88 -37.59
N ALA A 1087 26.46 -31.60 -37.95
CA ALA A 1087 25.40 -30.86 -38.64
C ALA A 1087 25.09 -31.48 -40.02
N GLN A 1088 26.11 -31.93 -40.74
CA GLN A 1088 25.95 -32.62 -42.03
C GLN A 1088 25.22 -33.97 -41.87
N GLU A 1089 25.58 -34.77 -40.86
CA GLU A 1089 24.91 -36.03 -40.54
C GLU A 1089 23.44 -35.81 -40.15
N TRP A 1090 23.16 -34.82 -39.30
CA TRP A 1090 21.80 -34.48 -38.90
C TRP A 1090 20.94 -34.09 -40.11
N MET A 1091 21.48 -33.26 -41.00
CA MET A 1091 20.83 -32.87 -42.26
C MET A 1091 20.57 -34.05 -43.20
N ALA A 1092 21.47 -35.04 -43.23
CA ALA A 1092 21.30 -36.25 -44.04
C ALA A 1092 20.17 -37.14 -43.50
N GLN A 1093 20.00 -37.22 -42.17
CA GLN A 1093 18.98 -38.04 -41.51
C GLN A 1093 17.57 -37.42 -41.54
N HIS A 1094 17.46 -36.09 -41.46
CA HIS A 1094 16.18 -35.38 -41.28
C HIS A 1094 15.64 -34.73 -42.57
N GLY A 1095 16.05 -35.24 -43.74
CA GLY A 1095 15.38 -34.92 -44.99
C GLY A 1095 15.86 -33.65 -45.69
N ARG A 1096 17.12 -33.64 -46.12
CA ARG A 1096 17.44 -33.19 -47.50
C ARG A 1096 18.22 -34.27 -48.24
N LYS A 1097 17.54 -35.01 -49.12
CA LYS A 1097 18.24 -35.38 -50.38
C LYS A 1097 18.50 -34.07 -51.12
N LEU A 1098 19.67 -33.93 -51.72
CA LEU A 1098 20.02 -32.88 -52.70
C LEU A 1098 19.08 -32.83 -53.94
N ALA A 1099 17.93 -33.50 -53.92
CA ALA A 1099 16.99 -33.61 -55.03
C ALA A 1099 15.77 -32.69 -54.85
N ASP A 1100 16.00 -31.40 -54.57
CA ASP A 1100 15.16 -30.32 -55.09
C ASP A 1100 15.92 -28.97 -55.07
N GLU A 1101 17.12 -28.95 -55.69
CA GLU A 1101 17.93 -27.74 -55.82
C GLU A 1101 17.17 -26.60 -56.50
N SER A 1102 16.14 -26.91 -57.29
CA SER A 1102 15.32 -25.95 -58.04
C SER A 1102 14.38 -25.16 -57.11
N ALA A 1103 13.58 -25.85 -56.29
CA ALA A 1103 12.63 -25.21 -55.36
C ALA A 1103 13.35 -24.50 -54.21
N SER A 1104 14.44 -25.07 -53.70
CA SER A 1104 15.26 -24.43 -52.65
C SER A 1104 16.02 -23.21 -53.18
N ARG A 1105 16.53 -23.22 -54.43
CA ARG A 1105 17.11 -22.02 -55.06
C ARG A 1105 16.05 -20.97 -55.38
N LEU A 1106 14.84 -21.37 -55.78
CA LEU A 1106 13.72 -20.44 -55.98
C LEU A 1106 13.27 -19.81 -54.67
N LEU A 1107 13.07 -20.57 -53.59
CA LEU A 1107 12.74 -20.05 -52.26
C LEU A 1107 13.86 -19.13 -51.73
N ARG A 1108 15.13 -19.52 -51.90
CA ARG A 1108 16.28 -18.69 -51.50
C ARG A 1108 16.41 -17.42 -52.35
N ALA A 1109 16.19 -17.48 -53.66
CA ALA A 1109 16.20 -16.31 -54.55
C ALA A 1109 14.99 -15.39 -54.29
N THR A 1110 13.83 -15.95 -53.96
CA THR A 1110 12.62 -15.20 -53.60
C THR A 1110 12.78 -14.55 -52.23
N ARG A 1111 13.41 -15.24 -51.25
CA ARG A 1111 13.81 -14.65 -49.96
C ARG A 1111 14.87 -13.57 -50.14
N ARG A 1112 15.93 -13.78 -50.92
CA ARG A 1112 16.92 -12.72 -51.23
C ARG A 1112 16.27 -11.50 -51.89
N ARG A 1113 15.28 -11.70 -52.77
CA ARG A 1113 14.47 -10.59 -53.34
C ARG A 1113 13.55 -9.94 -52.31
N ALA A 1114 12.87 -10.71 -51.46
CA ALA A 1114 12.02 -10.22 -50.39
C ALA A 1114 12.81 -9.45 -49.31
N PHE A 1115 14.10 -9.76 -49.17
CA PHE A 1115 15.05 -9.12 -48.25
C PHE A 1115 16.08 -8.22 -48.97
N GLY A 1116 15.92 -7.92 -50.26
CA GLY A 1116 16.68 -6.88 -50.97
C GLY A 1116 18.18 -7.12 -51.22
N THR A 1117 18.70 -8.34 -51.12
CA THR A 1117 20.13 -8.62 -51.35
C THR A 1117 20.45 -8.80 -52.84
N HIS A 1118 20.49 -7.70 -53.57
CA HIS A 1118 21.21 -7.59 -54.84
C HIS A 1118 22.44 -6.71 -54.61
N PHE A 1119 23.56 -7.35 -54.28
CA PHE A 1119 24.88 -6.76 -54.45
C PHE A 1119 25.23 -6.73 -55.94
#